data_AF-A0A2E7RXL7-F1
#
_entry.id   AF-A0A2E7RXL7-F1
#
_cell.length_a   1.000
_cell.length_b   1.000
_cell.length_c   1.000
_cell.angle_alpha   90.00
_cell.angle_beta   90.00
_cell.angle_gamma   90.00
#
_symmetry.space_group_name_H-M   'P 1'
#
loop_
_entity.id
_entity.type
_entity.pdbx_description
1 polymer ?
#
loop_
_entity_poly.entity_id
_entity_poly.type
_entity_poly.pdbx_seq_one_letter_code
_entity_poly.pdbx_strand_id
1 'polypeptide(L)'
;MTSRRWVANCVILTVFCCTGLSPATGGGPGEGSVTMPDRGICAHRGASDTHPENTIEAFREAIRLGAQMIEFDVTFSRDGQLVLIHDSTVDRTTNGKGAVSSLTLEELKKLDAGGWKDKRFAGVRMPTLDEALAMMPENIWLNVHLKETPGQAEKLAGQVAGRIVAHRRQHQAFLACGARAAAAARRAHAEIKICNMERQANSRRYVDETIAAKTAFIQLLGGATVDPAHTRLLKQHKIRINYCCANEAGKVAGLFAAGVEFPLVDRVGAMIQVAEKQGVARLLPVFRSRLKQAGLKTPLSTLLEQRSLGGGAATQGLALGKTHNFASNARTICRFDKNWKLIEQKTIRIDGVNHFGAIDYHDGFLWAGLLHGPEGGKYDKTLDRGKVAKIRASDLSVVQTWDITKDLTWIDPVCFDGTHLWVGDLRDLGIHRYRFDGDEIVRDGVFRYPAAMHFSQGVRVAGGKLYSIHTFGSMDGLFEFDLPKTLDKTVQRPTRVWEIAETRMHLEGFDFVPGHPDQIWHSQGGQVDRYRLSGAKAVAGGQPQGALFPVVSRQTSAARVRVTDLGAVADGKTDCLAAIHKAISQVVAAGGGTVVFPPAKQPYLVSGTVVIRSSNVKLSGKGATIKLADGAANGTKAKRTTDSQVHVLWVTGKPNKPVHRVEIRGLTVDANIYRQDDYYNPRAIVVEHGHLVKVRDVTILRPFVGLDIGAGSSDCEVRGCVVEDWLEDGFDASGDADKGSGAITTNIRFIDCHARNAPKSTGNAWEIEDGVRHIRVVDCSVTNVPRGNAFGLRNHWKDGPVDISRDIQLRGVRIEKVGGKYGIYSH
;
A
#
# COMPACT_ATOMS: atom_id res chain seq x y z
N MET A 1 -35.48 27.64 53.80
CA MET A 1 -35.61 28.24 52.46
C MET A 1 -35.77 27.11 51.44
N THR A 2 -36.96 27.10 50.83
CA THR A 2 -37.42 26.45 49.58
C THR A 2 -36.33 25.88 48.65
N SER A 3 -36.45 24.72 47.98
CA SER A 3 -37.65 23.96 47.57
C SER A 3 -37.31 22.60 46.91
N ARG A 4 -38.10 21.55 47.24
CA ARG A 4 -38.92 20.63 46.39
C ARG A 4 -38.23 19.84 45.23
N ARG A 5 -38.45 18.54 44.97
CA ARG A 5 -39.68 17.68 44.87
C ARG A 5 -39.27 16.19 45.03
N TRP A 6 -39.87 15.40 45.92
CA TRP A 6 -41.06 14.52 45.76
C TRP A 6 -40.93 13.33 44.77
N VAL A 7 -40.86 12.14 45.38
CA VAL A 7 -41.10 10.78 44.83
C VAL A 7 -42.49 10.34 45.32
N ALA A 8 -43.25 9.57 44.52
CA ALA A 8 -43.88 8.29 44.92
C ALA A 8 -45.05 7.81 44.02
N ASN A 9 -45.10 6.47 43.93
CA ASN A 9 -46.24 5.54 43.80
C ASN A 9 -46.82 5.26 42.40
N CYS A 10 -46.84 4.02 41.88
CA CYS A 10 -47.19 2.66 42.35
C CYS A 10 -48.51 2.22 41.70
N VAL A 11 -48.44 1.28 40.74
CA VAL A 11 -48.86 -0.15 40.86
C VAL A 11 -50.36 -0.36 40.63
N ILE A 12 -50.71 -1.18 39.63
CA ILE A 12 -51.57 -2.37 39.81
C ILE A 12 -51.28 -3.37 38.66
N LEU A 13 -50.95 -4.58 39.11
CA LEU A 13 -50.81 -5.84 38.38
C LEU A 13 -52.18 -6.36 37.90
N THR A 14 -52.22 -7.07 36.77
CA THR A 14 -52.86 -8.40 36.75
C THR A 14 -52.12 -9.33 35.79
N VAL A 15 -51.76 -10.49 36.33
CA VAL A 15 -51.01 -11.60 35.77
C VAL A 15 -51.97 -12.56 35.08
N PHE A 16 -51.62 -13.08 33.90
CA PHE A 16 -51.96 -14.46 33.54
C PHE A 16 -50.75 -15.15 32.87
N CYS A 17 -50.50 -16.37 33.33
CA CYS A 17 -49.29 -17.15 33.17
C CYS A 17 -49.43 -18.18 32.03
N CYS A 18 -48.28 -18.69 31.59
CA CYS A 18 -48.04 -19.99 30.93
C CYS A 18 -48.26 -20.13 29.41
N THR A 19 -47.18 -20.02 28.64
CA THR A 19 -46.40 -21.14 28.03
C THR A 19 -45.77 -20.77 26.68
N GLY A 20 -44.46 -21.06 26.53
CA GLY A 20 -43.85 -21.46 25.26
C GLY A 20 -43.20 -20.38 24.38
N LEU A 21 -41.87 -20.54 24.20
CA LEU A 21 -41.00 -20.02 23.12
C LEU A 21 -40.41 -18.61 23.30
N SER A 22 -39.11 -18.59 23.64
CA SER A 22 -38.23 -17.43 23.53
C SER A 22 -38.15 -16.92 22.08
N PRO A 23 -38.33 -15.62 21.80
CA PRO A 23 -37.89 -15.05 20.54
C PRO A 23 -36.38 -14.82 20.60
N ALA A 24 -35.71 -15.29 19.55
CA ALA A 24 -34.29 -15.05 19.31
C ALA A 24 -33.93 -13.57 19.47
N THR A 25 -32.85 -13.32 20.19
CA THR A 25 -32.22 -12.01 20.33
C THR A 25 -31.78 -11.50 18.95
N GLY A 26 -32.56 -10.57 18.40
CA GLY A 26 -32.25 -9.84 17.18
C GLY A 26 -30.95 -9.05 17.33
N GLY A 27 -30.09 -9.19 16.31
CA GLY A 27 -28.73 -8.68 16.26
C GLY A 27 -28.58 -7.17 16.41
N GLY A 28 -27.35 -6.78 16.75
CA GLY A 28 -26.90 -5.40 16.95
C GLY A 28 -27.03 -4.47 15.73
N PRO A 29 -26.54 -3.22 15.85
CA PRO A 29 -26.84 -2.14 14.91
C PRO A 29 -26.38 -2.47 13.50
N GLY A 30 -27.31 -2.41 12.54
CA GLY A 30 -27.14 -2.88 11.17
C GLY A 30 -26.26 -1.98 10.28
N GLU A 31 -25.57 -2.63 9.35
CA GLU A 31 -24.97 -2.03 8.15
C GLU A 31 -25.97 -1.05 7.49
N GLY A 32 -25.52 0.16 7.13
CA GLY A 32 -26.38 1.24 6.63
C GLY A 32 -27.31 0.76 5.49
N SER A 33 -28.61 1.02 5.63
CA SER A 33 -29.59 0.64 4.62
C SER A 33 -29.35 1.42 3.33
N VAL A 34 -29.17 0.70 2.23
CA VAL A 34 -29.08 1.30 0.91
C VAL A 34 -30.47 1.80 0.50
N THR A 35 -30.59 3.11 0.25
CA THR A 35 -31.84 3.76 -0.16
C THR A 35 -31.87 4.08 -1.65
N MET A 36 -33.07 4.23 -2.21
CA MET A 36 -33.21 4.71 -3.58
C MET A 36 -32.76 6.15 -3.71
N PRO A 37 -31.98 6.51 -4.76
CA PRO A 37 -31.75 7.91 -5.10
C PRO A 37 -33.06 8.66 -5.33
N ASP A 38 -33.12 9.95 -5.00
CA ASP A 38 -34.32 10.76 -5.25
C ASP A 38 -34.57 10.98 -6.74
N ARG A 39 -33.51 11.02 -7.54
CA ARG A 39 -33.52 11.13 -9.00
C ARG A 39 -32.17 10.69 -9.56
N GLY A 40 -32.10 10.41 -10.85
CA GLY A 40 -30.87 9.97 -11.49
C GLY A 40 -31.02 9.63 -12.96
N ILE A 41 -29.96 9.10 -13.54
CA ILE A 41 -29.98 8.54 -14.89
C ILE A 41 -30.24 7.04 -14.81
N CYS A 42 -31.14 6.56 -15.66
CA CYS A 42 -31.33 5.15 -15.95
C CYS A 42 -30.63 4.80 -17.28
N ALA A 43 -29.63 3.93 -17.23
CA ALA A 43 -28.88 3.49 -18.39
C ALA A 43 -29.70 2.45 -19.17
N HIS A 44 -30.23 2.84 -20.34
CA HIS A 44 -31.09 2.01 -21.16
C HIS A 44 -30.28 0.90 -21.84
N ARG A 45 -30.53 -0.35 -21.44
CA ARG A 45 -29.76 -1.54 -21.83
C ARG A 45 -28.27 -1.43 -21.50
N GLY A 46 -27.93 -0.71 -20.43
CA GLY A 46 -26.56 -0.33 -20.07
C GLY A 46 -26.07 0.94 -20.79
N ALA A 47 -24.75 1.12 -20.93
CA ALA A 47 -24.16 2.24 -21.67
C ALA A 47 -24.19 2.01 -23.19
N SER A 48 -25.40 1.76 -23.72
CA SER A 48 -25.68 1.22 -25.06
C SER A 48 -25.24 2.10 -26.23
N ASP A 49 -24.97 3.39 -26.01
CA ASP A 49 -24.36 4.25 -27.04
C ASP A 49 -22.93 3.79 -27.38
N THR A 50 -22.15 3.41 -26.37
CA THR A 50 -20.70 3.13 -26.49
C THR A 50 -20.32 1.65 -26.42
N HIS A 51 -21.20 0.82 -25.86
CA HIS A 51 -21.02 -0.61 -25.62
C HIS A 51 -22.22 -1.39 -26.21
N PRO A 52 -22.07 -2.69 -26.54
CA PRO A 52 -23.18 -3.48 -27.07
C PRO A 52 -24.31 -3.59 -26.04
N GLU A 53 -25.55 -3.32 -26.47
CA GLU A 53 -26.71 -3.29 -25.58
C GLU A 53 -26.98 -4.64 -24.90
N ASN A 54 -27.52 -4.62 -23.67
CA ASN A 54 -27.87 -5.81 -22.89
C ASN A 54 -26.69 -6.78 -22.61
N THR A 55 -25.45 -6.29 -22.58
CA THR A 55 -24.27 -7.09 -22.22
C THR A 55 -23.64 -6.68 -20.87
N ILE A 56 -22.83 -7.58 -20.29
CA ILE A 56 -22.07 -7.32 -19.06
C ILE A 56 -21.15 -6.11 -19.22
N GLU A 57 -20.55 -5.92 -20.39
CA GLU A 57 -19.67 -4.80 -20.73
C GLU A 57 -20.43 -3.47 -20.68
N ALA A 58 -21.65 -3.40 -21.22
CA ALA A 58 -22.47 -2.21 -21.15
C ALA A 58 -22.91 -1.88 -19.72
N PHE A 59 -23.18 -2.89 -18.89
CA PHE A 59 -23.52 -2.68 -17.47
C PHE A 59 -22.31 -2.20 -16.66
N ARG A 60 -21.14 -2.81 -16.87
CA ARG A 60 -19.87 -2.38 -16.25
C ARG A 60 -19.58 -0.91 -16.58
N GLU A 61 -19.77 -0.51 -17.84
CA GLU A 61 -19.59 0.88 -18.23
C GLU A 61 -20.62 1.81 -17.58
N ALA A 62 -21.90 1.42 -17.50
CA ALA A 62 -22.92 2.23 -16.82
C ALA A 62 -22.62 2.44 -15.33
N ILE A 63 -22.14 1.40 -14.63
CA ILE A 63 -21.67 1.48 -13.24
C ILE A 63 -20.47 2.42 -13.14
N ARG A 64 -19.48 2.28 -14.04
CA ARG A 64 -18.27 3.12 -14.07
C ARG A 64 -18.60 4.60 -14.31
N LEU A 65 -19.62 4.89 -15.12
CA LEU A 65 -20.09 6.24 -15.38
C LEU A 65 -20.89 6.83 -14.20
N GLY A 66 -21.29 6.00 -13.23
CA GLY A 66 -22.01 6.42 -12.03
C GLY A 66 -23.51 6.58 -12.24
N ALA A 67 -24.12 5.76 -13.11
CA ALA A 67 -25.56 5.70 -13.27
C ALA A 67 -26.26 5.25 -11.98
N GLN A 68 -27.43 5.82 -11.69
CA GLN A 68 -28.22 5.46 -10.51
C GLN A 68 -29.05 4.20 -10.74
N MET A 69 -29.39 3.93 -12.00
CA MET A 69 -30.23 2.81 -12.40
C MET A 69 -29.74 2.24 -13.73
N ILE A 70 -29.90 0.94 -13.92
CA ILE A 70 -29.68 0.25 -15.20
C ILE A 70 -30.99 -0.44 -15.58
N GLU A 71 -31.39 -0.25 -16.83
CA GLU A 71 -32.46 -1.02 -17.46
C GLU A 71 -31.87 -2.11 -18.34
N PHE A 72 -32.54 -3.27 -18.37
CA PHE A 72 -32.23 -4.35 -19.29
C PHE A 72 -33.46 -5.20 -19.56
N ASP A 73 -33.46 -5.84 -20.72
CA ASP A 73 -34.57 -6.63 -21.24
C ASP A 73 -34.36 -8.12 -20.95
N VAL A 74 -35.38 -8.81 -20.44
CA VAL A 74 -35.32 -10.25 -20.12
C VAL A 74 -36.36 -11.04 -20.91
N THR A 75 -35.95 -12.15 -21.49
CA THR A 75 -36.82 -13.12 -22.17
C THR A 75 -36.36 -14.57 -21.94
N PHE A 76 -37.10 -15.53 -22.50
CA PHE A 76 -36.77 -16.96 -22.46
C PHE A 76 -35.99 -17.43 -23.68
N SER A 77 -35.00 -18.29 -23.45
CA SER A 77 -34.48 -19.23 -24.46
C SER A 77 -35.44 -20.42 -24.66
N ARG A 78 -35.20 -21.26 -25.67
CA ARG A 78 -35.97 -22.49 -25.96
C ARG A 78 -36.08 -23.42 -24.76
N ASP A 79 -34.99 -23.59 -24.03
CA ASP A 79 -34.87 -24.44 -22.84
C ASP A 79 -35.28 -23.73 -21.53
N GLY A 80 -35.94 -22.58 -21.64
CA GLY A 80 -36.55 -21.88 -20.52
C GLY A 80 -35.56 -21.14 -19.61
N GLN A 81 -34.36 -20.86 -20.09
CA GLN A 81 -33.38 -20.03 -19.37
C GLN A 81 -33.67 -18.55 -19.60
N LEU A 82 -33.40 -17.72 -18.60
CA LEU A 82 -33.63 -16.26 -18.67
C LEU A 82 -32.40 -15.57 -19.26
N VAL A 83 -32.56 -15.01 -20.46
CA VAL A 83 -31.49 -14.35 -21.24
C VAL A 83 -31.78 -12.87 -21.44
N LEU A 84 -30.72 -12.08 -21.61
CA LEU A 84 -30.82 -10.64 -21.83
C LEU A 84 -30.70 -10.29 -23.31
N ILE A 85 -31.81 -9.85 -23.90
CA ILE A 85 -31.90 -9.36 -25.27
C ILE A 85 -33.21 -8.59 -25.46
N HIS A 86 -33.17 -7.53 -26.27
CA HIS A 86 -34.34 -6.72 -26.54
C HIS A 86 -35.28 -7.34 -27.59
N ASP A 87 -34.70 -7.77 -28.71
CA ASP A 87 -35.45 -8.21 -29.88
C ASP A 87 -35.93 -9.65 -29.73
N SER A 88 -37.00 -10.02 -30.45
CA SER A 88 -37.47 -11.41 -30.51
C SER A 88 -36.55 -12.33 -31.32
N THR A 89 -35.63 -11.76 -32.09
CA THR A 89 -34.62 -12.45 -32.91
C THR A 89 -33.21 -12.01 -32.51
N VAL A 90 -32.22 -12.84 -32.81
CA VAL A 90 -30.80 -12.54 -32.51
C VAL A 90 -30.12 -11.70 -33.61
N ASP A 91 -30.81 -11.46 -34.72
CA ASP A 91 -30.25 -11.02 -36.00
C ASP A 91 -29.53 -9.66 -35.92
N ARG A 92 -30.11 -8.69 -35.20
CA ARG A 92 -29.60 -7.31 -35.15
C ARG A 92 -28.36 -7.17 -34.28
N THR A 93 -28.31 -7.86 -33.14
CA THR A 93 -27.33 -7.66 -32.07
C THR A 93 -26.38 -8.83 -31.90
N THR A 94 -26.36 -9.77 -32.85
CA THR A 94 -25.42 -10.89 -32.83
C THR A 94 -24.96 -11.24 -34.25
N ASN A 95 -24.05 -12.21 -34.35
CA ASN A 95 -23.68 -12.86 -35.61
C ASN A 95 -24.58 -14.06 -35.99
N GLY A 96 -25.63 -14.35 -35.22
CA GLY A 96 -26.58 -15.44 -35.46
C GLY A 96 -27.80 -15.03 -36.28
N LYS A 97 -28.70 -15.98 -36.51
CA LYS A 97 -30.03 -15.71 -37.09
C LYS A 97 -31.13 -16.50 -36.40
N GLY A 98 -32.35 -15.96 -36.38
CA GLY A 98 -33.56 -16.63 -35.95
C GLY A 98 -34.12 -16.16 -34.61
N ALA A 99 -35.26 -16.73 -34.22
CA ALA A 99 -35.95 -16.37 -32.98
C ALA A 99 -35.19 -16.85 -31.74
N VAL A 100 -35.12 -15.99 -30.71
CA VAL A 100 -34.49 -16.33 -29.43
C VAL A 100 -35.16 -17.54 -28.79
N SER A 101 -36.49 -17.62 -28.90
CA SER A 101 -37.31 -18.74 -28.39
C SER A 101 -37.06 -20.08 -29.10
N SER A 102 -36.31 -20.08 -30.20
CA SER A 102 -35.95 -21.30 -30.95
C SER A 102 -34.55 -21.81 -30.62
N LEU A 103 -33.76 -21.08 -29.81
CA LEU A 103 -32.38 -21.41 -29.48
C LEU A 103 -32.23 -21.76 -27.99
N THR A 104 -31.44 -22.77 -27.64
CA THR A 104 -31.06 -23.04 -26.23
C THR A 104 -30.08 -22.01 -25.70
N LEU A 105 -29.93 -21.94 -24.38
CA LEU A 105 -28.88 -21.13 -23.77
C LEU A 105 -27.49 -21.48 -24.32
N GLU A 106 -27.20 -22.77 -24.52
CA GLU A 106 -25.91 -23.21 -25.07
C GLU A 106 -25.66 -22.67 -26.50
N GLU A 107 -26.70 -22.70 -27.35
CA GLU A 107 -26.65 -22.14 -28.71
C GLU A 107 -26.47 -20.62 -28.66
N LEU A 108 -27.23 -19.92 -27.82
CA LEU A 108 -27.15 -18.47 -27.63
C LEU A 108 -25.78 -18.02 -27.11
N LYS A 109 -25.17 -18.77 -26.20
CA LYS A 109 -23.83 -18.49 -25.64
C LYS A 109 -22.70 -18.64 -26.67
N LYS A 110 -22.92 -19.34 -27.79
CA LYS A 110 -21.93 -19.45 -28.89
C LYS A 110 -21.92 -18.23 -29.81
N LEU A 111 -22.97 -17.41 -29.78
CA LEU A 111 -23.07 -16.20 -30.60
C LEU A 111 -22.14 -15.10 -30.07
N ASP A 112 -21.69 -14.25 -30.99
CA ASP A 112 -21.00 -13.00 -30.68
C ASP A 112 -22.06 -11.88 -30.62
N ALA A 113 -22.26 -11.33 -29.41
CA ALA A 113 -23.22 -10.27 -29.13
C ALA A 113 -22.59 -8.86 -29.11
N GLY A 114 -21.31 -8.73 -29.45
CA GLY A 114 -20.57 -7.46 -29.37
C GLY A 114 -19.95 -6.98 -30.67
N GLY A 115 -19.51 -7.88 -31.55
CA GLY A 115 -18.78 -7.55 -32.78
C GLY A 115 -19.54 -6.64 -33.75
N TRP A 116 -20.88 -6.66 -33.71
CA TRP A 116 -21.74 -5.75 -34.50
C TRP A 116 -21.62 -4.28 -34.08
N LYS A 117 -21.27 -4.02 -32.81
CA LYS A 117 -21.15 -2.68 -32.24
C LYS A 117 -19.79 -2.06 -32.55
N ASP A 118 -18.73 -2.83 -32.29
CA ASP A 118 -17.34 -2.47 -32.60
C ASP A 118 -16.47 -3.74 -32.55
N LYS A 119 -15.43 -3.79 -33.39
CA LYS A 119 -14.49 -4.92 -33.44
C LYS A 119 -13.82 -5.22 -32.09
N ARG A 120 -13.64 -4.21 -31.23
CA ARG A 120 -13.06 -4.38 -29.88
C ARG A 120 -13.93 -5.22 -28.94
N PHE A 121 -15.20 -5.41 -29.27
CA PHE A 121 -16.15 -6.23 -28.52
C PHE A 121 -16.40 -7.59 -29.18
N ALA A 122 -15.57 -7.99 -30.16
CA ALA A 122 -15.67 -9.32 -30.74
C ALA A 122 -15.55 -10.41 -29.67
N GLY A 123 -16.46 -11.39 -29.72
CA GLY A 123 -16.53 -12.51 -28.78
C GLY A 123 -17.31 -12.26 -27.49
N VAL A 124 -17.85 -11.05 -27.27
CA VAL A 124 -18.77 -10.79 -26.15
C VAL A 124 -19.99 -11.71 -26.25
N ARG A 125 -20.43 -12.27 -25.12
CA ARG A 125 -21.51 -13.27 -25.08
C ARG A 125 -22.80 -12.69 -24.53
N MET A 126 -23.94 -13.22 -24.99
CA MET A 126 -25.24 -12.91 -24.44
C MET A 126 -25.30 -13.28 -22.93
N PRO A 127 -25.66 -12.35 -22.03
CA PRO A 127 -25.79 -12.67 -20.62
C PRO A 127 -27.11 -13.37 -20.29
N THR A 128 -27.08 -14.13 -19.20
CA THR A 128 -28.26 -14.57 -18.45
C THR A 128 -28.65 -13.51 -17.42
N LEU A 129 -29.89 -13.58 -16.92
CA LEU A 129 -30.31 -12.76 -15.79
C LEU A 129 -29.43 -12.98 -14.55
N ASP A 130 -28.98 -14.21 -14.32
CA ASP A 130 -28.16 -14.54 -13.16
C ASP A 130 -26.78 -13.91 -13.21
N GLU A 131 -26.13 -13.92 -14.37
CA GLU A 131 -24.84 -13.26 -14.56
C GLU A 131 -24.97 -11.75 -14.36
N ALA A 132 -26.06 -11.15 -14.87
CA ALA A 132 -26.33 -9.73 -14.64
C ALA A 132 -26.58 -9.43 -13.15
N LEU A 133 -27.48 -10.15 -12.47
CA LEU A 133 -27.77 -9.93 -11.05
C LEU A 133 -26.55 -10.16 -10.15
N ALA A 134 -25.68 -11.12 -10.50
CA ALA A 134 -24.48 -11.42 -9.74
C ALA A 134 -23.50 -10.25 -9.72
N MET A 135 -23.32 -9.55 -10.85
CA MET A 135 -22.32 -8.49 -11.00
C MET A 135 -22.76 -7.12 -10.47
N MET A 136 -24.06 -6.91 -10.20
CA MET A 136 -24.57 -5.58 -9.85
C MET A 136 -24.13 -5.13 -8.45
N PRO A 137 -23.70 -3.87 -8.27
CA PRO A 137 -23.57 -3.24 -6.96
C PRO A 137 -24.85 -3.39 -6.11
N GLU A 138 -24.70 -3.32 -4.79
CA GLU A 138 -25.79 -3.35 -3.80
C GLU A 138 -26.62 -2.07 -3.76
N ASN A 139 -26.23 -1.02 -4.49
CA ASN A 139 -26.89 0.29 -4.51
C ASN A 139 -27.25 0.85 -5.89
N ILE A 140 -27.10 0.06 -6.95
CA ILE A 140 -27.59 0.45 -8.27
C ILE A 140 -28.97 -0.15 -8.52
N TRP A 141 -29.93 0.70 -8.92
CA TRP A 141 -31.30 0.23 -9.12
C TRP A 141 -31.45 -0.51 -10.45
N LEU A 142 -32.27 -1.55 -10.45
CA LEU A 142 -32.46 -2.44 -11.59
C LEU A 142 -33.89 -2.30 -12.11
N ASN A 143 -34.03 -1.72 -13.30
CA ASN A 143 -35.25 -1.70 -14.07
C ASN A 143 -35.29 -2.95 -14.97
N VAL A 144 -35.95 -4.00 -14.51
CA VAL A 144 -35.97 -5.29 -15.21
C VAL A 144 -37.18 -5.33 -16.14
N HIS A 145 -36.95 -5.09 -17.42
CA HIS A 145 -38.01 -5.03 -18.43
C HIS A 145 -38.33 -6.44 -18.94
N LEU A 146 -39.59 -6.87 -18.80
CA LEU A 146 -40.03 -8.17 -19.29
C LEU A 146 -40.43 -8.08 -20.77
N LYS A 147 -39.76 -8.84 -21.63
CA LYS A 147 -40.21 -9.04 -23.02
C LYS A 147 -41.26 -10.14 -23.06
N GLU A 148 -42.51 -9.71 -22.89
CA GLU A 148 -43.66 -10.60 -22.83
C GLU A 148 -43.96 -11.22 -24.20
N THR A 149 -43.72 -12.52 -24.33
CA THR A 149 -44.27 -13.33 -25.43
C THR A 149 -45.71 -13.75 -25.07
N PRO A 150 -46.67 -13.72 -26.02
CA PRO A 150 -48.03 -14.19 -25.77
C PRO A 150 -48.06 -15.59 -25.11
N GLY A 151 -48.84 -15.72 -24.03
CA GLY A 151 -48.96 -16.96 -23.27
C GLY A 151 -47.84 -17.23 -22.25
N GLN A 152 -46.76 -16.43 -22.23
CA GLN A 152 -45.61 -16.65 -21.32
C GLN A 152 -45.42 -15.55 -20.26
N ALA A 153 -46.13 -14.42 -20.36
CA ALA A 153 -45.97 -13.26 -19.49
C ALA A 153 -45.99 -13.60 -17.99
N GLU A 154 -46.94 -14.41 -17.53
CA GLU A 154 -47.05 -14.78 -16.10
C GLU A 154 -45.89 -15.67 -15.64
N LYS A 155 -45.49 -16.63 -16.48
CA LYS A 155 -44.36 -17.53 -16.20
C LYS A 155 -43.05 -16.75 -16.14
N LEU A 156 -42.83 -15.85 -17.09
CA LEU A 156 -41.66 -14.98 -17.15
C LEU A 156 -41.57 -14.12 -15.88
N ALA A 157 -42.66 -13.44 -15.53
CA ALA A 157 -42.71 -12.57 -14.36
C ALA A 157 -42.44 -13.31 -13.05
N GLY A 158 -43.04 -14.49 -12.86
CA GLY A 158 -42.81 -15.32 -11.67
C GLY A 158 -41.36 -15.81 -11.56
N GLN A 159 -40.75 -16.24 -12.67
CA GLN A 159 -39.37 -16.71 -12.66
C GLN A 159 -38.36 -15.59 -12.45
N VAL A 160 -38.54 -14.44 -13.11
CA VAL A 160 -37.67 -13.26 -12.92
C VAL A 160 -37.76 -12.74 -11.48
N ALA A 161 -38.97 -12.63 -10.91
CA ALA A 161 -39.17 -12.30 -9.50
C ALA A 161 -38.42 -13.27 -8.57
N GLY A 162 -38.55 -14.58 -8.83
CA GLY A 162 -37.85 -15.62 -8.07
C GLY A 162 -36.32 -15.50 -8.14
N ARG A 163 -35.75 -15.18 -9.31
CA ARG A 163 -34.30 -14.93 -9.43
C ARG A 163 -33.87 -13.68 -8.67
N ILE A 164 -34.62 -12.58 -8.75
CA ILE A 164 -34.34 -11.35 -7.99
C ILE A 164 -34.28 -11.66 -6.48
N VAL A 165 -35.24 -12.41 -5.95
CA VAL A 165 -35.27 -12.80 -4.53
C VAL A 165 -34.14 -13.77 -4.18
N ALA A 166 -33.85 -14.74 -5.04
CA ALA A 166 -32.75 -15.70 -4.84
C ALA A 166 -31.38 -15.01 -4.77
N HIS A 167 -31.17 -13.94 -5.56
CA HIS A 167 -29.99 -13.08 -5.53
C HIS A 167 -30.05 -11.97 -4.48
N ARG A 168 -31.12 -11.91 -3.68
CA ARG A 168 -31.36 -10.89 -2.64
C ARG A 168 -31.33 -9.46 -3.18
N ARG A 169 -31.95 -9.23 -4.33
CA ARG A 169 -31.99 -7.92 -5.01
C ARG A 169 -33.33 -7.19 -4.91
N GLN A 170 -34.29 -7.71 -4.15
CA GLN A 170 -35.62 -7.09 -3.97
C GLN A 170 -35.55 -5.68 -3.35
N HIS A 171 -34.45 -5.35 -2.66
CA HIS A 171 -34.22 -4.00 -2.13
C HIS A 171 -33.96 -2.96 -3.22
N GLN A 172 -33.45 -3.36 -4.39
CA GLN A 172 -32.99 -2.46 -5.46
C GLN A 172 -33.55 -2.78 -6.85
N ALA A 173 -34.44 -3.74 -7.01
CA ALA A 173 -35.00 -4.13 -8.31
C ALA A 173 -36.52 -3.90 -8.38
N PHE A 174 -36.99 -3.64 -9.59
CA PHE A 174 -38.42 -3.65 -9.93
C PHE A 174 -38.62 -4.23 -11.33
N LEU A 175 -39.82 -4.77 -11.58
CA LEU A 175 -40.20 -5.28 -12.89
C LEU A 175 -40.96 -4.22 -13.67
N ALA A 176 -40.50 -3.90 -14.88
CA ALA A 176 -41.25 -3.13 -15.86
C ALA A 176 -42.03 -4.09 -16.76
N CYS A 177 -43.36 -4.13 -16.57
CA CYS A 177 -44.24 -5.07 -17.25
C CYS A 177 -45.71 -4.62 -17.29
N GLY A 178 -46.52 -5.33 -18.08
CA GLY A 178 -47.97 -5.14 -18.15
C GLY A 178 -48.70 -5.67 -16.91
N ALA A 179 -49.98 -5.31 -16.77
CA ALA A 179 -50.77 -5.62 -15.59
C ALA A 179 -50.85 -7.13 -15.28
N ARG A 180 -50.92 -7.97 -16.32
CA ARG A 180 -50.98 -9.44 -16.18
C ARG A 180 -49.71 -10.02 -15.58
N ALA A 181 -48.55 -9.62 -16.09
CA ALA A 181 -47.25 -10.01 -15.57
C ALA A 181 -47.02 -9.47 -14.14
N ALA A 182 -47.41 -8.22 -13.87
CA ALA A 182 -47.32 -7.62 -12.54
C ALA A 182 -48.11 -8.40 -11.49
N ALA A 183 -49.34 -8.84 -11.82
CA ALA A 183 -50.15 -9.66 -10.92
C ALA A 183 -49.47 -11.01 -10.62
N ALA A 184 -48.89 -11.67 -11.63
CA ALA A 184 -48.18 -12.93 -11.45
C ALA A 184 -46.92 -12.77 -10.57
N ALA A 185 -46.12 -11.72 -10.80
CA ALA A 185 -44.95 -11.43 -9.98
C ALA A 185 -45.31 -11.21 -8.51
N ARG A 186 -46.36 -10.43 -8.22
CA ARG A 186 -46.83 -10.18 -6.85
C ARG A 186 -47.40 -11.42 -6.16
N ARG A 187 -48.02 -12.34 -6.92
CA ARG A 187 -48.45 -13.64 -6.37
C ARG A 187 -47.27 -14.53 -6.00
N ALA A 188 -46.19 -14.49 -6.78
CA ALA A 188 -44.98 -15.25 -6.48
C ALA A 188 -44.17 -14.63 -5.33
N HIS A 189 -43.99 -13.31 -5.35
CA HIS A 189 -43.17 -12.55 -4.40
C HIS A 189 -43.78 -11.16 -4.18
N ALA A 190 -44.56 -11.01 -3.11
CA ALA A 190 -45.33 -9.80 -2.82
C ALA A 190 -44.46 -8.55 -2.58
N GLU A 191 -43.19 -8.72 -2.22
CA GLU A 191 -42.21 -7.67 -1.98
C GLU A 191 -41.63 -7.04 -3.25
N ILE A 192 -41.87 -7.64 -4.43
CA ILE A 192 -41.35 -7.14 -5.71
C ILE A 192 -42.06 -5.86 -6.12
N LYS A 193 -41.26 -4.83 -6.39
CA LYS A 193 -41.73 -3.55 -6.90
C LYS A 193 -42.06 -3.66 -8.39
N ILE A 194 -43.06 -2.90 -8.81
CA ILE A 194 -43.57 -2.90 -10.20
C ILE A 194 -43.44 -1.49 -10.78
N CYS A 195 -43.01 -1.42 -12.03
CA CYS A 195 -43.16 -0.30 -12.95
C CYS A 195 -44.26 -0.61 -13.96
N ASN A 196 -45.32 0.18 -13.96
CA ASN A 196 -46.41 0.02 -14.92
C ASN A 196 -45.89 0.32 -16.34
N MET A 197 -46.16 -0.57 -17.30
CA MET A 197 -45.82 -0.44 -18.73
C MET A 197 -47.05 -0.51 -19.66
N GLU A 198 -48.27 -0.56 -19.13
CA GLU A 198 -49.49 -0.92 -19.90
C GLU A 198 -49.82 0.00 -21.10
N ARG A 199 -49.44 1.29 -21.05
CA ARG A 199 -49.77 2.29 -22.10
C ARG A 199 -48.64 3.23 -22.46
N GLN A 200 -47.81 3.60 -21.49
CA GLN A 200 -46.64 4.49 -21.62
C GLN A 200 -46.89 5.93 -22.10
N ALA A 201 -48.04 6.26 -22.67
CA ALA A 201 -48.39 7.64 -23.05
C ALA A 201 -48.60 8.54 -21.82
N ASN A 202 -48.13 9.79 -21.88
CA ASN A 202 -48.37 10.81 -20.86
C ASN A 202 -49.83 11.30 -20.86
N SER A 203 -50.73 10.48 -20.31
CA SER A 203 -52.17 10.74 -20.26
C SER A 203 -52.71 10.60 -18.84
N ARG A 204 -53.77 11.37 -18.52
CA ARG A 204 -54.42 11.30 -17.21
C ARG A 204 -54.92 9.89 -16.88
N ARG A 205 -55.52 9.23 -17.86
CA ARG A 205 -55.98 7.83 -17.74
C ARG A 205 -54.86 6.91 -17.24
N TYR A 206 -53.68 6.98 -17.86
CA TYR A 206 -52.58 6.09 -17.50
C TYR A 206 -52.04 6.38 -16.10
N VAL A 207 -52.02 7.65 -15.69
CA VAL A 207 -51.68 8.07 -14.32
C VAL A 207 -52.66 7.49 -13.31
N ASP A 208 -53.97 7.65 -13.54
CA ASP A 208 -55.00 7.16 -12.63
C ASP A 208 -54.99 5.63 -12.50
N GLU A 209 -54.81 4.90 -13.62
CA GLU A 209 -54.67 3.44 -13.63
C GLU A 209 -53.43 2.97 -12.86
N THR A 210 -52.32 3.71 -12.97
CA THR A 210 -51.08 3.43 -12.23
C THR A 210 -51.27 3.61 -10.72
N ILE A 211 -51.96 4.69 -10.32
CA ILE A 211 -52.30 4.95 -8.91
C ILE A 211 -53.21 3.84 -8.36
N ALA A 212 -54.23 3.46 -9.10
CA ALA A 212 -55.14 2.37 -8.73
C ALA A 212 -54.40 1.03 -8.58
N ALA A 213 -53.43 0.75 -9.47
CA ALA A 213 -52.62 -0.46 -9.42
C ALA A 213 -51.58 -0.48 -8.28
N LYS A 214 -51.39 0.66 -7.57
CA LYS A 214 -50.42 0.83 -6.48
C LYS A 214 -49.02 0.40 -6.89
N THR A 215 -48.58 0.77 -8.09
CA THR A 215 -47.22 0.46 -8.56
C THR A 215 -46.22 1.44 -7.94
N ALA A 216 -44.96 1.02 -7.84
CA ALA A 216 -43.91 1.88 -7.32
C ALA A 216 -43.41 2.86 -8.39
N PHE A 217 -43.52 2.48 -9.66
CA PHE A 217 -43.08 3.27 -10.80
C PHE A 217 -44.12 3.29 -11.92
N ILE A 218 -43.95 4.27 -12.81
CA ILE A 218 -44.60 4.38 -14.12
C ILE A 218 -43.53 4.64 -15.18
N GLN A 219 -43.60 3.96 -16.32
CA GLN A 219 -42.75 4.25 -17.46
C GLN A 219 -43.53 5.09 -18.47
N LEU A 220 -43.03 6.28 -18.76
CA LEU A 220 -43.53 7.12 -19.83
C LEU A 220 -42.66 6.99 -21.08
N LEU A 221 -43.27 7.10 -22.26
CA LEU A 221 -42.61 7.03 -23.56
C LEU A 221 -43.22 8.06 -24.53
N GLY A 222 -42.36 8.72 -25.30
CA GLY A 222 -42.75 9.62 -26.38
C GLY A 222 -43.00 11.08 -25.97
N GLY A 223 -43.14 11.95 -26.97
CA GLY A 223 -43.29 13.41 -26.79
C GLY A 223 -41.98 14.15 -26.48
N ALA A 224 -42.09 15.48 -26.35
CA ALA A 224 -40.96 16.36 -25.99
C ALA A 224 -40.77 16.51 -24.47
N THR A 225 -41.84 16.41 -23.68
CA THR A 225 -41.85 16.55 -22.22
C THR A 225 -43.03 15.80 -21.60
N VAL A 226 -43.17 15.88 -20.27
CA VAL A 226 -44.30 15.38 -19.49
C VAL A 226 -45.14 16.54 -18.93
N ASP A 227 -46.39 16.25 -18.55
CA ASP A 227 -47.30 17.23 -17.96
C ASP A 227 -46.95 17.40 -16.46
N PRO A 228 -46.57 18.60 -15.99
CA PRO A 228 -46.25 18.83 -14.58
C PRO A 228 -47.40 18.52 -13.60
N ALA A 229 -48.66 18.58 -14.04
CA ALA A 229 -49.79 18.20 -13.21
C ALA A 229 -49.82 16.68 -12.97
N HIS A 230 -49.55 15.89 -14.02
CA HIS A 230 -49.41 14.44 -13.91
C HIS A 230 -48.24 14.06 -13.00
N THR A 231 -47.09 14.73 -13.14
CA THR A 231 -45.92 14.41 -12.31
C THR A 231 -46.14 14.74 -10.83
N ARG A 232 -46.79 15.87 -10.51
CA ARG A 232 -47.18 16.20 -9.13
C ARG A 232 -48.15 15.17 -8.54
N LEU A 233 -49.14 14.75 -9.31
CA LEU A 233 -50.12 13.75 -8.86
C LEU A 233 -49.44 12.41 -8.55
N LEU A 234 -48.57 11.91 -9.45
CA LEU A 234 -47.80 10.68 -9.22
C LEU A 234 -46.94 10.77 -7.94
N LYS A 235 -46.28 11.90 -7.71
CA LYS A 235 -45.45 12.13 -6.51
C LYS A 235 -46.25 12.14 -5.21
N GLN A 236 -47.45 12.73 -5.20
CA GLN A 236 -48.34 12.70 -4.03
C GLN A 236 -48.68 11.25 -3.62
N HIS A 237 -48.76 10.34 -4.59
CA HIS A 237 -48.99 8.91 -4.37
C HIS A 237 -47.70 8.09 -4.22
N LYS A 238 -46.53 8.74 -4.10
CA LYS A 238 -45.21 8.10 -3.98
C LYS A 238 -44.86 7.19 -5.16
N ILE A 239 -45.37 7.52 -6.36
CA ILE A 239 -45.09 6.80 -7.60
C ILE A 239 -43.98 7.54 -8.33
N ARG A 240 -42.92 6.80 -8.64
CA ARG A 240 -41.74 7.35 -9.30
C ARG A 240 -41.81 7.26 -10.80
N ILE A 241 -41.18 8.21 -11.48
CA ILE A 241 -41.34 8.38 -12.94
C ILE A 241 -40.07 7.99 -13.67
N ASN A 242 -40.19 6.95 -14.49
CA ASN A 242 -39.21 6.60 -15.51
C ASN A 242 -39.67 7.17 -16.86
N TYR A 243 -38.76 7.71 -17.66
CA TYR A 243 -39.10 8.26 -18.98
C TYR A 243 -38.14 7.74 -20.05
N CYS A 244 -38.65 7.03 -21.05
CA CYS A 244 -37.85 6.51 -22.16
C CYS A 244 -38.21 7.24 -23.47
N CYS A 245 -37.28 7.43 -24.40
CA CYS A 245 -35.85 7.55 -24.14
C CYS A 245 -35.42 8.96 -24.53
N ALA A 246 -34.44 9.51 -23.80
CA ALA A 246 -34.04 10.91 -23.89
C ALA A 246 -32.52 11.03 -23.98
N ASN A 247 -32.01 11.32 -25.18
CA ASN A 247 -30.57 11.39 -25.45
C ASN A 247 -30.06 12.81 -25.75
N GLU A 248 -30.95 13.80 -25.66
CA GLU A 248 -30.65 15.21 -25.88
C GLU A 248 -30.57 15.95 -24.54
N ALA A 249 -29.51 16.74 -24.36
CA ALA A 249 -29.25 17.43 -23.10
C ALA A 249 -30.40 18.36 -22.66
N GLY A 250 -30.96 19.12 -23.61
CA GLY A 250 -32.09 20.01 -23.35
C GLY A 250 -33.34 19.23 -22.92
N LYS A 251 -33.61 18.09 -23.56
CA LYS A 251 -34.73 17.21 -23.20
C LYS A 251 -34.56 16.63 -21.80
N VAL A 252 -33.40 16.08 -21.46
CA VAL A 252 -33.13 15.52 -20.13
C VAL A 252 -33.23 16.58 -19.03
N ALA A 253 -32.67 17.77 -19.24
CA ALA A 253 -32.83 18.88 -18.31
C ALA A 253 -34.30 19.30 -18.15
N GLY A 254 -35.05 19.38 -19.25
CA GLY A 254 -36.49 19.66 -19.25
C GLY A 254 -37.30 18.61 -18.49
N LEU A 255 -36.97 17.32 -18.63
CA LEU A 255 -37.63 16.24 -17.90
C LEU A 255 -37.40 16.33 -16.39
N PHE A 256 -36.16 16.62 -15.96
CA PHE A 256 -35.88 16.87 -14.54
C PHE A 256 -36.67 18.07 -14.01
N ALA A 257 -36.74 19.17 -14.76
CA ALA A 257 -37.53 20.35 -14.40
C ALA A 257 -39.04 20.05 -14.32
N ALA A 258 -39.55 19.19 -15.21
CA ALA A 258 -40.93 18.71 -15.20
C ALA A 258 -41.22 17.70 -14.08
N GLY A 259 -40.21 17.28 -13.32
CA GLY A 259 -40.35 16.41 -12.16
C GLY A 259 -40.17 14.92 -12.43
N VAL A 260 -39.68 14.53 -13.61
CA VAL A 260 -39.25 13.15 -13.88
C VAL A 260 -38.01 12.84 -13.03
N GLU A 261 -38.01 11.67 -12.38
CA GLU A 261 -36.90 11.26 -11.52
C GLU A 261 -35.83 10.49 -12.28
N PHE A 262 -36.23 9.61 -13.22
CA PHE A 262 -35.30 8.74 -13.94
C PHE A 262 -35.52 8.75 -15.45
N PRO A 263 -34.91 9.71 -16.17
CA PRO A 263 -34.77 9.61 -17.63
C PRO A 263 -33.94 8.37 -18.00
N LEU A 264 -34.49 7.54 -18.89
CA LEU A 264 -33.81 6.42 -19.55
C LEU A 264 -33.06 6.95 -20.77
N VAL A 265 -31.75 6.66 -20.82
CA VAL A 265 -30.83 7.24 -21.80
C VAL A 265 -29.86 6.19 -22.33
N ASP A 266 -29.53 6.27 -23.60
CA ASP A 266 -28.47 5.48 -24.25
C ASP A 266 -27.11 6.16 -24.08
N ARG A 267 -27.09 7.50 -24.21
CA ARG A 267 -25.90 8.36 -24.12
C ARG A 267 -25.50 8.65 -22.66
N VAL A 268 -25.33 7.60 -21.87
CA VAL A 268 -25.14 7.66 -20.40
C VAL A 268 -24.05 8.65 -20.00
N GLY A 269 -22.87 8.59 -20.63
CA GLY A 269 -21.74 9.45 -20.26
C GLY A 269 -22.03 10.93 -20.45
N ALA A 270 -22.73 11.30 -21.53
CA ALA A 270 -23.13 12.68 -21.77
C ALA A 270 -24.26 13.12 -20.82
N MET A 271 -25.24 12.25 -20.56
CA MET A 271 -26.40 12.60 -19.74
C MET A 271 -26.10 12.63 -18.24
N ILE A 272 -25.09 11.89 -17.77
CA ILE A 272 -24.56 12.06 -16.40
C ILE A 272 -24.05 13.49 -16.20
N GLN A 273 -23.34 14.08 -17.17
CA GLN A 273 -22.88 15.47 -17.06
C GLN A 273 -24.04 16.46 -16.98
N VAL A 274 -25.15 16.17 -17.68
CA VAL A 274 -26.39 16.97 -17.57
C VAL A 274 -26.98 16.82 -16.17
N ALA A 275 -27.08 15.59 -15.65
CA ALA A 275 -27.60 15.33 -14.32
C ALA A 275 -26.74 16.00 -13.21
N GLU A 276 -25.42 16.00 -13.35
CA GLU A 276 -24.49 16.71 -12.44
C GLU A 276 -24.78 18.21 -12.40
N LYS A 277 -24.99 18.84 -13.56
CA LYS A 277 -25.40 20.26 -13.63
C LYS A 277 -26.76 20.53 -13.00
N GLN A 278 -27.61 19.51 -12.88
CA GLN A 278 -28.89 19.56 -12.17
C GLN A 278 -28.76 19.22 -10.68
N GLY A 279 -27.56 18.96 -10.16
CA GLY A 279 -27.32 18.61 -8.75
C GLY A 279 -27.52 17.14 -8.42
N VAL A 280 -27.45 16.24 -9.41
CA VAL A 280 -27.44 14.79 -9.20
C VAL A 280 -25.99 14.30 -9.17
N ALA A 281 -25.54 13.81 -8.01
CA ALA A 281 -24.22 13.23 -7.88
C ALA A 281 -24.13 11.86 -8.57
N ARG A 282 -22.95 11.53 -9.11
CA ARG A 282 -22.65 10.17 -9.60
C ARG A 282 -22.82 9.15 -8.48
N LEU A 283 -23.43 8.01 -8.81
CA LEU A 283 -23.51 6.90 -7.88
C LEU A 283 -22.11 6.29 -7.69
N LEU A 284 -21.65 6.22 -6.44
CA LEU A 284 -20.48 5.43 -6.09
C LEU A 284 -20.95 4.02 -5.68
N PRO A 285 -20.49 2.96 -6.35
CA PRO A 285 -20.99 1.61 -6.13
C PRO A 285 -20.56 1.03 -4.78
N VAL A 286 -21.48 0.27 -4.17
CA VAL A 286 -21.28 -0.52 -2.96
C VAL A 286 -21.32 -1.99 -3.35
N PHE A 287 -20.36 -2.81 -2.93
CA PHE A 287 -20.27 -4.21 -3.31
C PHE A 287 -20.30 -5.15 -2.10
N ARG A 288 -20.62 -6.42 -2.35
CA ARG A 288 -20.61 -7.47 -1.34
C ARG A 288 -20.26 -8.80 -1.99
N SER A 289 -19.16 -9.38 -1.54
CA SER A 289 -18.75 -10.71 -1.99
C SER A 289 -19.88 -11.71 -1.83
N ARG A 290 -20.13 -12.46 -2.91
CA ARG A 290 -21.16 -13.51 -2.98
C ARG A 290 -20.64 -14.87 -2.54
N LEU A 291 -19.40 -14.95 -2.08
CA LEU A 291 -18.79 -16.18 -1.62
C LEU A 291 -19.54 -16.75 -0.41
N LYS A 292 -19.91 -18.03 -0.52
CA LYS A 292 -20.62 -18.76 0.54
C LYS A 292 -19.68 -19.81 1.11
N GLN A 293 -19.00 -19.46 2.19
CA GLN A 293 -18.17 -20.38 2.96
C GLN A 293 -18.49 -20.25 4.45
N ALA A 294 -18.59 -21.37 5.16
CA ALA A 294 -18.84 -21.38 6.60
C ALA A 294 -17.77 -20.56 7.34
N GLY A 295 -18.21 -19.63 8.21
CA GLY A 295 -17.33 -18.77 9.00
C GLY A 295 -16.72 -17.57 8.25
N LEU A 296 -16.85 -17.49 6.92
CA LEU A 296 -16.33 -16.37 6.12
C LEU A 296 -17.32 -15.19 6.15
N LYS A 297 -16.87 -14.02 6.59
CA LYS A 297 -17.69 -12.80 6.56
C LYS A 297 -17.56 -12.11 5.20
N THR A 298 -18.68 -11.65 4.65
CA THR A 298 -18.73 -10.85 3.41
C THR A 298 -19.30 -9.45 3.68
N PRO A 299 -18.58 -8.60 4.42
CA PRO A 299 -19.00 -7.21 4.65
C PRO A 299 -19.01 -6.38 3.36
N LEU A 300 -19.66 -5.21 3.42
CA LEU A 300 -19.72 -4.28 2.30
C LEU A 300 -18.36 -3.61 2.03
N SER A 301 -18.02 -3.45 0.76
CA SER A 301 -17.03 -2.46 0.30
C SER A 301 -17.74 -1.30 -0.39
N THR A 302 -17.19 -0.09 -0.30
CA THR A 302 -17.78 1.09 -0.93
C THR A 302 -16.70 1.82 -1.70
N LEU A 303 -16.91 2.02 -3.00
CA LEU A 303 -16.06 2.92 -3.76
C LEU A 303 -16.26 4.33 -3.22
N LEU A 304 -15.19 4.99 -2.79
CA LEU A 304 -15.22 6.36 -2.29
C LEU A 304 -14.78 7.36 -3.35
N GLU A 305 -13.85 6.95 -4.21
CA GLU A 305 -13.16 7.86 -5.11
C GLU A 305 -12.49 7.10 -6.24
N GLN A 306 -12.46 7.72 -7.41
CA GLN A 306 -11.73 7.24 -8.59
C GLN A 306 -10.81 8.35 -9.08
N ARG A 307 -9.53 8.02 -9.32
CA ARG A 307 -8.51 8.99 -9.77
C ARG A 307 -7.83 8.51 -11.03
N SER A 308 -8.09 9.19 -12.15
CA SER A 308 -7.32 8.99 -13.38
C SER A 308 -5.89 9.47 -13.17
N LEU A 309 -4.92 8.67 -13.57
CA LEU A 309 -3.52 9.03 -13.60
C LEU A 309 -3.27 9.79 -14.91
N GLY A 310 -2.89 11.08 -14.83
CA GLY A 310 -2.58 11.91 -16.02
C GLY A 310 -1.28 11.53 -16.75
N GLY A 311 -0.69 10.38 -16.39
CA GLY A 311 0.59 9.85 -16.84
C GLY A 311 1.05 8.73 -15.89
N GLY A 312 1.93 7.83 -16.35
CA GLY A 312 2.28 6.62 -15.61
C GLY A 312 1.14 5.59 -15.57
N ALA A 313 1.36 4.45 -14.91
CA ALA A 313 0.34 3.42 -14.75
C ALA A 313 0.54 2.64 -13.45
N ALA A 314 -0.57 2.20 -12.87
CA ALA A 314 -0.63 1.31 -11.73
C ALA A 314 -1.15 -0.05 -12.21
N THR A 315 -0.28 -0.86 -12.80
CA THR A 315 -0.64 -2.16 -13.42
C THR A 315 0.00 -3.36 -12.75
N GLN A 316 0.97 -3.16 -11.86
CA GLN A 316 1.74 -4.24 -11.25
C GLN A 316 1.88 -4.08 -9.75
N GLY A 317 1.87 -2.85 -9.25
CA GLY A 317 1.95 -2.61 -7.82
C GLY A 317 1.53 -1.20 -7.45
N LEU A 318 1.17 -1.04 -6.18
CA LEU A 318 0.71 0.20 -5.59
C LEU A 318 1.28 0.33 -4.18
N ALA A 319 1.92 1.44 -3.86
CA ALA A 319 2.45 1.67 -2.52
C ALA A 319 2.26 3.12 -2.09
N LEU A 320 1.83 3.34 -0.84
CA LEU A 320 1.49 4.65 -0.31
C LEU A 320 2.54 5.10 0.69
N GLY A 321 3.35 6.07 0.28
CA GLY A 321 4.31 6.71 1.16
C GLY A 321 3.73 7.87 1.96
N LYS A 322 4.54 8.35 2.92
CA LYS A 322 4.22 9.52 3.75
C LYS A 322 4.02 10.79 2.90
N THR A 323 4.86 11.00 1.90
CA THR A 323 4.87 12.21 1.07
C THR A 323 4.41 11.98 -0.37
N HIS A 324 4.56 10.76 -0.88
CA HIS A 324 4.30 10.42 -2.27
C HIS A 324 3.59 9.07 -2.35
N ASN A 325 2.81 8.89 -3.40
CA ASN A 325 2.28 7.58 -3.78
C ASN A 325 3.15 7.00 -4.88
N PHE A 326 3.17 5.68 -4.99
CA PHE A 326 3.96 4.95 -5.97
C PHE A 326 3.10 3.92 -6.65
N ALA A 327 3.35 3.73 -7.94
CA ALA A 327 2.81 2.60 -8.67
C ALA A 327 3.89 2.00 -9.57
N SER A 328 3.77 0.72 -9.90
CA SER A 328 4.63 0.07 -10.88
C SER A 328 3.83 -0.40 -12.09
N ASN A 329 4.52 -0.43 -13.22
CA ASN A 329 4.19 -1.28 -14.36
C ASN A 329 5.36 -2.22 -14.63
N ALA A 330 5.27 -3.03 -15.69
CA ALA A 330 6.25 -4.08 -15.99
C ALA A 330 7.72 -3.62 -16.03
N ARG A 331 8.05 -2.34 -16.17
CA ARG A 331 9.45 -1.88 -16.24
C ARG A 331 9.77 -0.64 -15.43
N THR A 332 8.76 0.07 -14.94
CA THR A 332 8.94 1.41 -14.40
C THR A 332 8.22 1.59 -13.09
N ILE A 333 8.83 2.38 -12.21
CA ILE A 333 8.16 2.93 -11.03
C ILE A 333 7.73 4.35 -11.36
N CYS A 334 6.45 4.63 -11.12
CA CYS A 334 5.84 5.94 -11.20
C CYS A 334 5.67 6.49 -9.78
N ARG A 335 6.25 7.66 -9.51
CA ARG A 335 6.06 8.42 -8.28
C ARG A 335 5.04 9.52 -8.53
N PHE A 336 4.05 9.61 -7.67
CA PHE A 336 2.98 10.59 -7.69
C PHE A 336 2.97 11.42 -6.40
N ASP A 337 2.39 12.61 -6.45
CA ASP A 337 1.99 13.31 -5.24
C ASP A 337 0.79 12.59 -4.56
N LYS A 338 0.35 13.11 -3.40
CA LYS A 338 -0.80 12.53 -2.68
C LYS A 338 -2.14 12.67 -3.41
N ASN A 339 -2.20 13.48 -4.47
CA ASN A 339 -3.36 13.65 -5.34
C ASN A 339 -3.25 12.84 -6.63
N TRP A 340 -2.30 11.91 -6.73
CA TRP A 340 -2.05 11.08 -7.91
C TRP A 340 -1.61 11.85 -9.16
N LYS A 341 -1.02 13.04 -8.99
CA LYS A 341 -0.33 13.74 -10.08
C LYS A 341 1.06 13.16 -10.24
N LEU A 342 1.42 12.75 -11.47
CA LEU A 342 2.72 12.18 -11.77
C LEU A 342 3.83 13.21 -11.49
N ILE A 343 4.86 12.79 -10.76
CA ILE A 343 6.07 13.57 -10.46
C ILE A 343 7.25 13.02 -11.24
N GLU A 344 7.44 11.71 -11.21
CA GLU A 344 8.58 11.04 -11.85
C GLU A 344 8.13 9.66 -12.34
N GLN A 345 8.58 9.27 -13.53
CA GLN A 345 8.50 7.89 -14.00
C GLN A 345 9.92 7.44 -14.34
N LYS A 346 10.38 6.38 -13.71
CA LYS A 346 11.75 5.89 -13.85
C LYS A 346 11.76 4.41 -14.17
N THR A 347 12.39 4.06 -15.29
CA THR A 347 12.73 2.68 -15.61
C THR A 347 13.80 2.21 -14.66
N ILE A 348 13.54 1.10 -13.98
CA ILE A 348 14.51 0.46 -13.08
C ILE A 348 15.02 -0.78 -13.79
N ARG A 349 16.34 -0.88 -13.95
CA ARG A 349 17.00 -2.02 -14.58
C ARG A 349 17.76 -2.81 -13.52
N ILE A 350 17.52 -4.11 -13.49
CA ILE A 350 18.19 -5.05 -12.60
C ILE A 350 18.58 -6.26 -13.44
N ASP A 351 19.85 -6.62 -13.41
CA ASP A 351 20.38 -7.68 -14.27
C ASP A 351 19.64 -9.01 -14.06
N GLY A 352 19.32 -9.67 -15.17
CA GLY A 352 18.65 -10.98 -15.20
C GLY A 352 17.13 -10.95 -15.06
N VAL A 353 16.52 -9.81 -14.73
CA VAL A 353 15.06 -9.65 -14.65
C VAL A 353 14.61 -8.47 -15.52
N ASN A 354 13.44 -8.58 -16.15
CA ASN A 354 12.95 -7.59 -17.11
C ASN A 354 11.49 -7.17 -16.83
N HIS A 355 10.90 -7.68 -15.75
CA HIS A 355 9.52 -7.47 -15.35
C HIS A 355 9.43 -7.08 -13.86
N PHE A 356 8.76 -5.96 -13.57
CA PHE A 356 8.37 -5.51 -12.24
C PHE A 356 7.01 -6.09 -11.89
N GLY A 357 6.91 -6.75 -10.74
CA GLY A 357 5.63 -7.11 -10.12
C GLY A 357 5.21 -6.07 -9.07
N ALA A 358 4.66 -6.58 -7.96
CA ALA A 358 4.21 -5.79 -6.84
C ALA A 358 5.32 -4.96 -6.18
N ILE A 359 4.88 -3.87 -5.55
CA ILE A 359 5.70 -3.00 -4.72
C ILE A 359 5.03 -2.74 -3.36
N ASP A 360 5.86 -2.46 -2.36
CA ASP A 360 5.43 -2.03 -1.03
C ASP A 360 6.33 -0.91 -0.50
N TYR A 361 5.78 0.01 0.29
CA TYR A 361 6.52 1.15 0.85
C TYR A 361 6.74 0.98 2.35
N HIS A 362 8.00 1.04 2.79
CA HIS A 362 8.34 1.04 4.20
C HIS A 362 9.59 1.90 4.46
N ASP A 363 9.51 2.79 5.45
CA ASP A 363 10.62 3.63 5.93
C ASP A 363 11.45 4.33 4.84
N GLY A 364 10.78 4.87 3.82
CA GLY A 364 11.44 5.61 2.73
C GLY A 364 12.05 4.72 1.64
N PHE A 365 11.75 3.43 1.66
CA PHE A 365 12.13 2.48 0.63
C PHE A 365 10.88 1.83 0.02
N LEU A 366 10.99 1.54 -1.26
CA LEU A 366 10.12 0.61 -1.95
C LEU A 366 10.78 -0.76 -1.96
N TRP A 367 10.02 -1.78 -1.60
CA TRP A 367 10.38 -3.18 -1.79
C TRP A 367 9.64 -3.67 -3.02
N ALA A 368 10.37 -4.21 -3.98
CA ALA A 368 9.81 -4.61 -5.27
C ALA A 368 10.13 -6.07 -5.57
N GLY A 369 9.13 -6.83 -6.01
CA GLY A 369 9.32 -8.14 -6.63
C GLY A 369 9.62 -7.96 -8.12
N LEU A 370 10.59 -8.71 -8.63
CA LEU A 370 10.97 -8.70 -10.04
C LEU A 370 11.14 -10.11 -10.55
N LEU A 371 10.74 -10.32 -11.80
CA LEU A 371 10.86 -11.58 -12.50
C LEU A 371 11.39 -11.40 -13.92
N HIS A 372 11.85 -12.50 -14.51
CA HIS A 372 12.13 -12.55 -15.93
C HIS A 372 10.85 -12.92 -16.68
N GLY A 373 10.25 -11.95 -17.36
CA GLY A 373 9.09 -12.14 -18.22
C GLY A 373 9.47 -12.43 -19.68
N PRO A 374 8.48 -12.71 -20.54
CA PRO A 374 8.69 -13.04 -21.96
C PRO A 374 9.45 -11.95 -22.73
N GLU A 375 10.41 -12.36 -23.57
CA GLU A 375 11.13 -11.48 -24.49
C GLU A 375 10.62 -11.68 -25.92
N GLY A 376 10.25 -10.58 -26.60
CA GLY A 376 9.68 -10.65 -27.95
C GLY A 376 8.35 -11.43 -28.02
N GLY A 377 7.63 -11.53 -26.91
CA GLY A 377 6.37 -12.29 -26.80
C GLY A 377 6.56 -13.81 -26.63
N LYS A 378 7.79 -14.30 -26.47
CA LYS A 378 8.09 -15.71 -26.22
C LYS A 378 8.56 -15.91 -24.78
N TYR A 379 7.94 -16.87 -24.10
CA TYR A 379 8.35 -17.30 -22.77
C TYR A 379 9.45 -18.37 -22.89
N ASP A 380 10.52 -18.22 -22.11
CA ASP A 380 11.61 -19.18 -21.99
C ASP A 380 11.85 -19.51 -20.52
N LYS A 381 11.44 -20.73 -20.13
CA LYS A 381 11.58 -21.23 -18.76
C LYS A 381 13.04 -21.27 -18.27
N THR A 382 14.03 -21.36 -19.16
CA THR A 382 15.44 -21.38 -18.75
C THR A 382 15.91 -20.03 -18.22
N LEU A 383 15.22 -18.95 -18.59
CA LEU A 383 15.46 -17.58 -18.15
C LEU A 383 14.70 -17.19 -16.88
N ASP A 384 13.86 -18.07 -16.35
CA ASP A 384 13.12 -17.84 -15.10
C ASP A 384 14.06 -17.38 -13.98
N ARG A 385 13.87 -16.15 -13.51
CA ARG A 385 14.61 -15.55 -12.40
C ARG A 385 13.65 -14.83 -11.48
N GLY A 386 13.90 -14.92 -10.18
CA GLY A 386 13.15 -14.24 -9.15
C GLY A 386 14.07 -13.37 -8.30
N LYS A 387 13.85 -12.06 -8.30
CA LYS A 387 14.61 -11.10 -7.49
C LYS A 387 13.71 -10.19 -6.67
N VAL A 388 14.21 -9.77 -5.53
CA VAL A 388 13.61 -8.69 -4.75
C VAL A 388 14.58 -7.53 -4.69
N ALA A 389 14.08 -6.31 -4.84
CA ALA A 389 14.87 -5.09 -4.79
C ALA A 389 14.38 -4.15 -3.69
N LYS A 390 15.34 -3.59 -2.95
CA LYS A 390 15.12 -2.44 -2.08
C LYS A 390 15.51 -1.18 -2.84
N ILE A 391 14.56 -0.29 -3.04
CA ILE A 391 14.68 0.90 -3.88
C ILE A 391 14.41 2.13 -3.01
N ARG A 392 15.28 3.14 -3.04
CA ARG A 392 15.09 4.36 -2.25
C ARG A 392 13.97 5.20 -2.86
N ALA A 393 12.93 5.50 -2.08
CA ALA A 393 11.74 6.20 -2.59
C ALA A 393 12.01 7.66 -3.01
N SER A 394 13.07 8.29 -2.47
CA SER A 394 13.41 9.69 -2.74
C SER A 394 13.99 9.95 -4.13
N ASP A 395 14.68 8.98 -4.71
CA ASP A 395 15.37 9.13 -6.01
C ASP A 395 15.23 7.90 -6.92
N LEU A 396 14.45 6.91 -6.46
CA LEU A 396 14.22 5.63 -7.13
C LEU A 396 15.55 4.94 -7.50
N SER A 397 16.58 5.07 -6.66
CA SER A 397 17.82 4.31 -6.81
C SER A 397 17.69 2.91 -6.20
N VAL A 398 18.13 1.89 -6.93
CA VAL A 398 18.23 0.52 -6.39
C VAL A 398 19.35 0.54 -5.35
N VAL A 399 19.04 0.12 -4.13
CA VAL A 399 19.97 0.11 -2.99
C VAL A 399 20.57 -1.27 -2.83
N GLN A 400 19.75 -2.31 -2.96
CA GLN A 400 20.16 -3.69 -2.79
C GLN A 400 19.18 -4.60 -3.52
N THR A 401 19.68 -5.76 -3.95
CA THR A 401 18.89 -6.80 -4.59
C THR A 401 19.23 -8.14 -4.00
N TRP A 402 18.23 -8.99 -3.84
CA TRP A 402 18.40 -10.39 -3.44
C TRP A 402 17.90 -11.28 -4.56
N ASP A 403 18.71 -12.27 -4.90
CA ASP A 403 18.33 -13.32 -5.85
C ASP A 403 17.74 -14.49 -5.06
N ILE A 404 16.45 -14.73 -5.25
CA ILE A 404 15.72 -15.82 -4.61
C ILE A 404 15.30 -16.88 -5.64
N THR A 405 15.92 -16.90 -6.81
CA THR A 405 15.61 -17.85 -7.90
C THR A 405 15.67 -19.31 -7.44
N LYS A 406 16.57 -19.62 -6.49
CA LYS A 406 16.69 -20.97 -5.91
C LYS A 406 15.46 -21.40 -5.13
N ASP A 407 14.75 -20.45 -4.54
CA ASP A 407 13.53 -20.71 -3.78
C ASP A 407 12.31 -20.58 -4.68
N LEU A 408 12.19 -19.46 -5.42
CA LEU A 408 11.02 -19.02 -6.18
C LEU A 408 11.42 -18.66 -7.62
N THR A 409 10.63 -19.05 -8.63
CA THR A 409 10.91 -18.63 -10.03
C THR A 409 9.88 -17.67 -10.62
N TRP A 410 8.71 -17.53 -10.00
CA TRP A 410 7.71 -16.54 -10.39
C TRP A 410 7.24 -15.79 -9.16
N ILE A 411 7.56 -14.50 -9.09
CA ILE A 411 7.33 -13.68 -7.90
C ILE A 411 6.22 -12.67 -8.15
N ASP A 412 5.08 -12.90 -7.52
CA ASP A 412 4.10 -11.86 -7.19
C ASP A 412 3.14 -12.40 -6.11
N PRO A 413 2.79 -11.63 -5.06
CA PRO A 413 3.16 -10.24 -4.73
C PRO A 413 4.28 -10.09 -3.67
N VAL A 414 4.68 -8.85 -3.36
CA VAL A 414 5.69 -8.51 -2.34
C VAL A 414 5.14 -7.60 -1.23
N CYS A 415 5.57 -7.82 0.01
CA CYS A 415 5.33 -6.96 1.16
C CYS A 415 6.49 -6.98 2.14
N PHE A 416 6.85 -5.85 2.73
CA PHE A 416 7.78 -5.78 3.85
C PHE A 416 7.09 -5.17 5.08
N ASP A 417 6.90 -6.00 6.11
CA ASP A 417 6.13 -5.63 7.30
C ASP A 417 6.94 -4.85 8.36
N GLY A 418 8.17 -4.46 8.02
CA GLY A 418 9.13 -3.85 8.93
C GLY A 418 10.17 -4.83 9.48
N THR A 419 9.89 -6.13 9.44
CA THR A 419 10.75 -7.19 9.99
C THR A 419 11.00 -8.35 9.02
N HIS A 420 9.98 -8.71 8.24
CA HIS A 420 10.00 -9.81 7.29
C HIS A 420 9.60 -9.33 5.90
N LEU A 421 10.16 -10.00 4.92
CA LEU A 421 9.78 -9.88 3.53
C LEU A 421 8.85 -11.04 3.17
N TRP A 422 7.68 -10.73 2.63
CA TRP A 422 6.65 -11.69 2.22
C TRP A 422 6.58 -11.68 0.70
N VAL A 423 6.70 -12.84 0.08
CA VAL A 423 6.83 -13.00 -1.37
C VAL A 423 5.94 -14.14 -1.86
N GLY A 424 4.98 -13.85 -2.72
CA GLY A 424 4.15 -14.85 -3.38
C GLY A 424 4.92 -15.64 -4.44
N ASP A 425 4.65 -16.94 -4.54
CA ASP A 425 5.12 -17.82 -5.61
C ASP A 425 3.97 -18.51 -6.31
N LEU A 426 3.87 -18.31 -7.62
CA LEU A 426 2.77 -18.85 -8.42
C LEU A 426 2.87 -20.34 -8.71
N ARG A 427 4.02 -20.97 -8.46
CA ARG A 427 4.17 -22.41 -8.71
C ARG A 427 3.51 -23.23 -7.63
N ASP A 428 3.68 -22.79 -6.39
CA ASP A 428 3.19 -23.50 -5.21
C ASP A 428 2.04 -22.77 -4.50
N LEU A 429 1.66 -21.59 -5.01
CA LEU A 429 0.55 -20.79 -4.53
C LEU A 429 0.67 -20.47 -3.03
N GLY A 430 1.91 -20.26 -2.57
CA GLY A 430 2.23 -19.86 -1.21
C GLY A 430 2.72 -18.41 -1.14
N ILE A 431 2.60 -17.81 0.05
CA ILE A 431 3.28 -16.55 0.37
C ILE A 431 4.45 -16.90 1.29
N HIS A 432 5.65 -16.88 0.75
CA HIS A 432 6.90 -17.24 1.41
C HIS A 432 7.39 -16.07 2.26
N ARG A 433 7.75 -16.36 3.51
CA ARG A 433 8.29 -15.36 4.44
C ARG A 433 9.80 -15.53 4.55
N TYR A 434 10.48 -14.39 4.47
CA TYR A 434 11.91 -14.28 4.57
C TYR A 434 12.25 -13.36 5.73
N ARG A 435 13.20 -13.80 6.56
CA ARG A 435 13.84 -12.97 7.56
C ARG A 435 15.17 -12.46 7.03
N PHE A 436 15.58 -11.30 7.51
CA PHE A 436 16.90 -10.76 7.18
C PHE A 436 17.95 -11.46 8.03
N ASP A 437 18.83 -12.18 7.35
CA ASP A 437 20.05 -12.73 7.90
C ASP A 437 21.21 -11.85 7.41
N GLY A 438 21.25 -10.59 7.88
CA GLY A 438 22.37 -9.67 7.65
C GLY A 438 22.12 -8.94 6.36
N ASP A 439 23.04 -9.03 5.41
CA ASP A 439 22.78 -8.62 4.03
C ASP A 439 22.13 -9.74 3.19
N GLU A 440 21.95 -10.94 3.74
CA GLU A 440 21.19 -12.04 3.11
C GLU A 440 19.72 -12.10 3.59
N ILE A 441 18.88 -12.77 2.81
CA ILE A 441 17.53 -13.14 3.22
C ILE A 441 17.40 -14.65 3.26
N VAL A 442 16.78 -15.16 4.32
CA VAL A 442 16.60 -16.59 4.54
C VAL A 442 15.11 -16.86 4.67
N ARG A 443 14.60 -17.79 3.87
CA ARG A 443 13.20 -18.23 3.97
C ARG A 443 13.00 -18.93 5.31
N ASP A 444 12.06 -18.44 6.10
CA ASP A 444 11.78 -18.97 7.44
C ASP A 444 10.33 -19.46 7.63
N GLY A 445 9.51 -19.41 6.58
CA GLY A 445 8.17 -19.97 6.60
C GLY A 445 7.41 -19.78 5.30
N VAL A 446 6.25 -20.44 5.18
CA VAL A 446 5.34 -20.27 4.05
C VAL A 446 3.91 -20.19 4.56
N PHE A 447 3.22 -19.10 4.24
CA PHE A 447 1.80 -18.95 4.47
C PHE A 447 1.03 -19.64 3.33
N ARG A 448 0.14 -20.56 3.68
CA ARG A 448 -0.69 -21.32 2.73
C ARG A 448 -2.14 -20.91 2.86
N TYR A 449 -2.80 -20.63 1.75
CA TYR A 449 -4.26 -20.43 1.66
C TYR A 449 -4.90 -21.62 0.94
N PRO A 450 -6.24 -21.74 0.93
CA PRO A 450 -6.92 -22.87 0.29
C PRO A 450 -6.58 -22.92 -1.20
N ALA A 451 -6.36 -24.13 -1.74
CA ALA A 451 -5.94 -24.30 -3.13
C ALA A 451 -6.89 -23.66 -4.17
N ALA A 452 -8.18 -23.53 -3.84
CA ALA A 452 -9.16 -22.84 -4.69
C ALA A 452 -8.87 -21.34 -4.87
N MET A 453 -8.10 -20.73 -3.97
CA MET A 453 -7.67 -19.33 -4.05
C MET A 453 -6.37 -19.27 -4.85
N HIS A 454 -6.45 -19.54 -6.15
CA HIS A 454 -5.31 -19.94 -6.99
C HIS A 454 -4.18 -18.91 -7.18
N PHE A 455 -4.30 -17.68 -6.70
CA PHE A 455 -3.29 -16.63 -6.93
C PHE A 455 -3.53 -15.44 -6.01
N SER A 456 -2.46 -14.76 -5.61
CA SER A 456 -2.49 -13.58 -4.74
C SER A 456 -2.07 -12.35 -5.56
N GLN A 457 -2.81 -11.25 -5.43
CA GLN A 457 -2.57 -9.95 -6.04
C GLN A 457 -2.40 -8.91 -4.94
N GLY A 458 -1.16 -8.49 -4.71
CA GLY A 458 -0.81 -7.68 -3.55
C GLY A 458 -0.93 -8.45 -2.22
N VAL A 459 0.01 -8.20 -1.31
CA VAL A 459 -0.05 -8.67 0.08
C VAL A 459 0.19 -7.49 0.99
N ARG A 460 -0.56 -7.38 2.08
CA ARG A 460 -0.29 -6.42 3.16
C ARG A 460 -0.41 -7.12 4.49
N VAL A 461 0.52 -6.85 5.39
CA VAL A 461 0.47 -7.32 6.77
C VAL A 461 0.14 -6.13 7.66
N ALA A 462 -0.96 -6.22 8.40
CA ALA A 462 -1.39 -5.17 9.31
C ALA A 462 -2.17 -5.75 10.49
N GLY A 463 -1.86 -5.29 11.71
CA GLY A 463 -2.61 -5.68 12.91
C GLY A 463 -2.64 -7.19 13.20
N GLY A 464 -1.58 -7.92 12.87
CA GLY A 464 -1.51 -9.38 13.02
C GLY A 464 -2.42 -10.14 12.04
N LYS A 465 -2.81 -9.50 10.94
CA LYS A 465 -3.56 -10.09 9.83
C LYS A 465 -2.74 -10.01 8.56
N LEU A 466 -3.01 -10.95 7.65
CA LEU A 466 -2.55 -10.88 6.27
C LEU A 466 -3.75 -10.54 5.39
N TYR A 467 -3.54 -9.58 4.49
CA TYR A 467 -4.50 -9.15 3.50
C TYR A 467 -3.94 -9.47 2.12
N SER A 468 -4.76 -10.05 1.26
CA SER A 468 -4.39 -10.33 -0.12
C SER A 468 -5.60 -10.21 -1.00
N ILE A 469 -5.45 -9.60 -2.18
CA ILE A 469 -6.47 -9.77 -3.21
C ILE A 469 -6.23 -11.15 -3.82
N HIS A 470 -7.29 -11.90 -4.09
CA HIS A 470 -7.22 -13.11 -4.90
C HIS A 470 -8.20 -12.94 -6.04
N THR A 471 -7.84 -13.43 -7.23
CA THR A 471 -8.61 -13.16 -8.44
C THR A 471 -8.56 -14.30 -9.45
N PHE A 472 -9.25 -15.41 -9.15
CA PHE A 472 -9.40 -16.49 -10.14
C PHE A 472 -10.81 -17.09 -10.10
N GLY A 473 -11.47 -17.12 -11.26
CA GLY A 473 -12.81 -17.68 -11.43
C GLY A 473 -13.90 -16.77 -10.88
N SER A 474 -14.62 -17.21 -9.85
CA SER A 474 -15.74 -16.48 -9.22
C SER A 474 -15.38 -15.80 -7.90
N MET A 475 -14.07 -15.69 -7.58
CA MET A 475 -13.57 -15.31 -6.26
C MET A 475 -12.72 -14.04 -6.28
N ASP A 476 -13.26 -12.95 -6.79
CA ASP A 476 -12.57 -11.65 -6.77
C ASP A 476 -12.84 -10.91 -5.45
N GLY A 477 -11.77 -10.53 -4.76
CA GLY A 477 -11.90 -9.72 -3.55
C GLY A 477 -10.63 -9.59 -2.74
N LEU A 478 -10.65 -8.65 -1.80
CA LEU A 478 -9.65 -8.50 -0.76
C LEU A 478 -10.01 -9.43 0.41
N PHE A 479 -9.16 -10.42 0.65
CA PHE A 479 -9.33 -11.40 1.72
C PHE A 479 -8.52 -11.00 2.96
N GLU A 480 -9.12 -11.16 4.14
CA GLU A 480 -8.47 -11.06 5.45
C GLU A 480 -8.21 -12.47 5.98
N PHE A 481 -6.98 -12.69 6.45
CA PHE A 481 -6.56 -13.91 7.12
C PHE A 481 -5.96 -13.61 8.48
N ASP A 482 -6.16 -14.55 9.41
CA ASP A 482 -5.41 -14.54 10.66
C ASP A 482 -3.97 -14.94 10.39
N LEU A 483 -3.02 -14.16 10.89
CA LEU A 483 -1.60 -14.48 10.73
C LEU A 483 -1.12 -15.28 11.95
N PRO A 484 -0.76 -16.57 11.79
CA PRO A 484 -0.28 -17.36 12.91
C PRO A 484 1.11 -16.87 13.35
N LYS A 485 1.45 -17.07 14.63
CA LYS A 485 2.77 -16.71 15.18
C LYS A 485 3.91 -17.47 14.48
N THR A 486 3.65 -18.70 14.10
CA THR A 486 4.57 -19.59 13.37
C THR A 486 3.94 -20.01 12.07
N LEU A 487 4.70 -19.95 10.97
CA LEU A 487 4.26 -20.44 9.68
C LEU A 487 4.67 -21.91 9.54
N ASP A 488 3.71 -22.80 9.66
CA ASP A 488 3.86 -24.21 9.35
C ASP A 488 3.22 -24.52 7.98
N LYS A 489 3.07 -25.81 7.64
CA LYS A 489 2.41 -26.22 6.39
C LYS A 489 0.87 -26.14 6.46
N THR A 490 0.30 -25.59 7.52
CA THR A 490 -1.15 -25.56 7.73
C THR A 490 -1.80 -24.51 6.85
N VAL A 491 -2.85 -24.92 6.13
CA VAL A 491 -3.66 -24.05 5.28
C VAL A 491 -4.52 -23.12 6.15
N GLN A 492 -4.28 -21.81 6.01
CA GLN A 492 -5.02 -20.74 6.66
C GLN A 492 -6.31 -20.43 5.89
N ARG A 493 -7.43 -20.33 6.58
CA ARG A 493 -8.71 -19.98 5.96
C ARG A 493 -9.00 -18.48 6.10
N PRO A 494 -9.60 -17.84 5.08
CA PRO A 494 -9.97 -16.43 5.19
C PRO A 494 -11.07 -16.26 6.24
N THR A 495 -10.99 -15.16 6.98
CA THR A 495 -11.99 -14.77 7.98
C THR A 495 -12.97 -13.75 7.43
N ARG A 496 -12.53 -12.90 6.48
CA ARG A 496 -13.39 -11.96 5.75
C ARG A 496 -12.98 -11.84 4.29
N VAL A 497 -13.91 -11.39 3.47
CA VAL A 497 -13.65 -10.96 2.09
C VAL A 497 -14.51 -9.75 1.73
N TRP A 498 -13.88 -8.72 1.20
CA TRP A 498 -14.53 -7.58 0.56
C TRP A 498 -14.44 -7.74 -0.95
N GLU A 499 -15.54 -7.55 -1.66
CA GLU A 499 -15.50 -7.50 -3.12
C GLU A 499 -14.83 -6.19 -3.56
N ILE A 500 -13.82 -6.27 -4.41
CA ILE A 500 -13.16 -5.11 -4.99
C ILE A 500 -13.37 -5.21 -6.50
N ALA A 501 -14.09 -4.24 -7.06
CA ALA A 501 -14.52 -4.33 -8.45
C ALA A 501 -13.39 -3.90 -9.39
N GLU A 502 -13.00 -4.80 -10.28
CA GLU A 502 -12.01 -4.53 -11.33
C GLU A 502 -12.69 -4.02 -12.59
N THR A 503 -13.16 -2.78 -12.55
CA THR A 503 -14.01 -2.23 -13.62
C THR A 503 -13.27 -1.89 -14.92
N ARG A 504 -11.94 -1.86 -14.91
CA ARG A 504 -11.13 -1.48 -16.07
C ARG A 504 -10.20 -2.59 -16.52
N MET A 505 -9.29 -2.96 -15.64
CA MET A 505 -8.26 -3.94 -15.92
C MET A 505 -7.96 -4.64 -14.59
N HIS A 506 -7.81 -5.94 -14.71
CA HIS A 506 -7.40 -6.84 -13.64
C HIS A 506 -5.93 -6.62 -13.30
N LEU A 507 -5.63 -6.15 -12.08
CA LEU A 507 -4.30 -5.61 -11.77
C LEU A 507 -3.82 -5.85 -10.34
N GLU A 508 -2.52 -6.12 -10.27
CA GLU A 508 -1.77 -6.43 -9.07
C GLU A 508 -1.51 -5.14 -8.27
N GLY A 509 -2.19 -4.94 -7.14
CA GLY A 509 -1.81 -3.89 -6.20
C GLY A 509 -2.94 -3.24 -5.42
N PHE A 510 -2.76 -3.19 -4.11
CA PHE A 510 -3.51 -2.34 -3.21
C PHE A 510 -2.62 -1.90 -2.06
N ASP A 511 -3.02 -0.85 -1.36
CA ASP A 511 -2.39 -0.47 -0.12
C ASP A 511 -3.36 0.28 0.79
N PHE A 512 -3.16 0.18 2.12
CA PHE A 512 -4.02 0.84 3.10
C PHE A 512 -3.73 2.33 3.15
N VAL A 513 -4.80 3.13 3.20
CA VAL A 513 -4.69 4.59 3.29
C VAL A 513 -4.13 4.95 4.67
N PRO A 514 -2.99 5.66 4.77
CA PRO A 514 -2.43 6.07 6.06
C PRO A 514 -3.44 6.84 6.90
N GLY A 515 -3.64 6.42 8.16
CA GLY A 515 -4.61 7.02 9.09
C GLY A 515 -6.06 6.55 8.91
N HIS A 516 -6.35 5.74 7.89
CA HIS A 516 -7.68 5.20 7.59
C HIS A 516 -7.60 3.68 7.38
N PRO A 517 -7.55 2.89 8.46
CA PRO A 517 -7.38 1.43 8.38
C PRO A 517 -8.56 0.70 7.73
N ASP A 518 -9.69 1.38 7.60
CA ASP A 518 -10.87 0.94 6.88
C ASP A 518 -10.83 1.30 5.39
N GLN A 519 -9.74 1.86 4.87
CA GLN A 519 -9.66 2.30 3.48
C GLN A 519 -8.40 1.79 2.78
N ILE A 520 -8.56 1.48 1.50
CA ILE A 520 -7.46 1.11 0.61
C ILE A 520 -7.50 1.96 -0.66
N TRP A 521 -6.34 2.15 -1.28
CA TRP A 521 -6.27 2.38 -2.72
C TRP A 521 -6.02 1.06 -3.43
N HIS A 522 -6.64 0.86 -4.58
CA HIS A 522 -6.49 -0.30 -5.45
C HIS A 522 -6.15 0.15 -6.88
N SER A 523 -5.26 -0.60 -7.53
CA SER A 523 -4.75 -0.30 -8.86
C SER A 523 -5.75 -0.66 -9.98
N GLN A 524 -5.96 0.23 -10.95
CA GLN A 524 -6.90 0.09 -12.08
C GLN A 524 -6.26 0.64 -13.40
N GLY A 525 -4.95 0.49 -13.54
CA GLY A 525 -4.21 0.72 -14.78
C GLY A 525 -3.85 2.18 -14.94
N GLY A 526 -4.53 2.88 -15.84
CA GLY A 526 -4.45 4.35 -15.92
C GLY A 526 -5.24 5.06 -14.81
N GLN A 527 -5.66 4.35 -13.76
CA GLN A 527 -6.48 4.84 -12.67
C GLN A 527 -6.15 4.10 -11.37
N VAL A 528 -6.53 4.69 -10.25
CA VAL A 528 -6.61 4.05 -8.94
C VAL A 528 -7.95 4.36 -8.28
N ASP A 529 -8.45 3.41 -7.50
CA ASP A 529 -9.75 3.45 -6.85
C ASP A 529 -9.59 3.37 -5.34
N ARG A 530 -10.25 4.28 -4.61
CA ARG A 530 -10.25 4.27 -3.15
C ARG A 530 -11.50 3.58 -2.65
N TYR A 531 -11.34 2.51 -1.86
CA TYR A 531 -12.44 1.79 -1.26
C TYR A 531 -12.48 1.99 0.26
N ARG A 532 -13.68 2.03 0.82
CA ARG A 532 -13.94 1.76 2.25
C ARG A 532 -14.32 0.29 2.44
N LEU A 533 -13.81 -0.31 3.49
CA LEU A 533 -13.98 -1.71 3.88
C LEU A 533 -14.80 -1.77 5.18
N SER A 534 -16.11 -2.04 5.08
CA SER A 534 -16.98 -2.07 6.25
C SER A 534 -16.59 -3.18 7.21
N GLY A 535 -16.69 -2.91 8.51
CA GLY A 535 -16.31 -3.89 9.54
C GLY A 535 -14.81 -4.22 9.60
N ALA A 536 -13.97 -3.59 8.78
CA ALA A 536 -12.54 -3.51 9.03
C ALA A 536 -12.35 -2.73 10.33
N LYS A 537 -11.77 -3.37 11.35
CA LYS A 537 -11.51 -2.70 12.61
C LYS A 537 -10.25 -1.88 12.48
N ALA A 538 -10.25 -0.70 13.12
CA ALA A 538 -9.00 -0.03 13.43
C ALA A 538 -8.10 -1.01 14.18
N VAL A 539 -6.88 -1.15 13.67
CA VAL A 539 -5.78 -1.76 14.43
C VAL A 539 -5.72 -1.01 15.75
N ALA A 540 -6.00 -1.69 16.87
CA ALA A 540 -5.64 -1.17 18.18
C ALA A 540 -4.11 -1.04 18.17
N GLY A 541 -3.62 0.18 17.95
CA GLY A 541 -2.19 0.53 17.97
C GLY A 541 -1.41 0.20 16.68
N GLY A 542 -1.53 1.06 15.68
CA GLY A 542 -0.56 1.18 14.59
C GLY A 542 -0.98 2.35 13.71
N GLN A 543 -0.72 3.61 14.07
CA GLN A 543 0.56 4.25 14.41
C GLN A 543 0.39 5.44 15.39
N PRO A 544 1.45 6.10 15.91
CA PRO A 544 2.89 5.89 15.73
C PRO A 544 3.63 5.73 17.08
N GLN A 545 4.30 4.61 17.33
CA GLN A 545 5.17 4.55 18.53
C GLN A 545 6.59 5.00 18.18
N GLY A 546 6.87 6.23 18.60
CA GLY A 546 8.17 6.89 18.58
C GLY A 546 8.50 7.54 17.24
N ALA A 547 8.35 8.86 17.14
CA ALA A 547 9.16 9.59 16.17
C ALA A 547 10.62 9.36 16.52
N LEU A 548 11.28 8.40 15.85
CA LEU A 548 12.72 8.25 15.99
C LEU A 548 13.46 9.42 15.34
N PHE A 549 12.85 10.29 14.54
CA PHE A 549 13.52 11.51 14.06
C PHE A 549 12.65 12.74 14.27
N PRO A 550 13.13 13.79 14.98
CA PRO A 550 12.46 15.08 14.95
C PRO A 550 12.48 15.60 13.51
N VAL A 551 11.28 15.82 12.97
CA VAL A 551 11.05 16.55 11.74
C VAL A 551 11.42 18.01 12.02
N VAL A 552 12.66 18.38 11.70
CA VAL A 552 13.02 19.79 11.53
C VAL A 552 12.54 20.21 10.14
N SER A 553 11.69 21.23 10.14
CA SER A 553 11.12 21.90 8.97
C SER A 553 12.17 22.48 8.03
N ARG A 554 11.91 22.36 6.73
CA ARG A 554 12.48 23.09 5.57
C ARG A 554 14.01 23.20 5.52
N GLN A 555 14.59 22.62 4.46
CA GLN A 555 15.61 23.37 3.71
C GLN A 555 15.70 23.00 2.24
N THR A 556 15.80 24.09 1.46
CA THR A 556 16.39 24.28 0.15
C THR A 556 17.39 23.21 -0.26
N SER A 557 17.49 22.93 -1.58
CA SER A 557 18.46 22.01 -2.20
C SER A 557 19.74 21.91 -1.37
N ALA A 558 20.00 20.73 -0.78
CA ALA A 558 21.09 20.54 0.18
C ALA A 558 22.41 21.08 -0.40
N ALA A 559 23.03 22.04 0.28
CA ALA A 559 24.20 22.74 -0.22
C ALA A 559 25.35 21.75 -0.45
N ARG A 560 26.14 21.94 -1.50
CA ARG A 560 27.29 21.08 -1.80
C ARG A 560 28.52 21.96 -1.99
N VAL A 561 29.50 21.80 -1.10
CA VAL A 561 30.68 22.68 -1.01
C VAL A 561 31.93 21.84 -1.12
N ARG A 562 32.82 22.12 -2.08
CA ARG A 562 34.12 21.45 -2.17
C ARG A 562 35.12 22.16 -1.28
N VAL A 563 35.91 21.41 -0.51
CA VAL A 563 36.93 21.99 0.37
C VAL A 563 38.01 22.77 -0.41
N THR A 564 38.29 22.36 -1.65
CA THR A 564 39.23 23.03 -2.55
C THR A 564 38.75 24.40 -3.01
N ASP A 565 37.43 24.62 -3.11
CA ASP A 565 36.86 25.93 -3.45
C ASP A 565 37.07 26.94 -2.31
N LEU A 566 37.45 26.45 -1.12
CA LEU A 566 37.71 27.24 0.08
C LEU A 566 39.17 27.23 0.52
N GLY A 567 40.08 26.77 -0.35
CA GLY A 567 41.52 26.84 -0.15
C GLY A 567 42.16 25.61 0.48
N ALA A 568 41.43 24.50 0.67
CA ALA A 568 42.07 23.23 1.07
C ALA A 568 42.90 22.67 -0.10
N VAL A 569 44.12 22.23 0.18
CA VAL A 569 45.04 21.66 -0.81
C VAL A 569 45.54 20.31 -0.30
N ALA A 570 45.33 19.26 -1.10
CA ALA A 570 45.81 17.92 -0.80
C ALA A 570 47.25 17.73 -1.29
N ASP A 571 48.21 18.35 -0.59
CA ASP A 571 49.65 18.27 -0.86
C ASP A 571 50.44 17.60 0.28
N GLY A 572 49.75 17.19 1.36
CA GLY A 572 50.34 16.63 2.56
C GLY A 572 51.12 17.61 3.44
N LYS A 573 51.02 18.92 3.17
CA LYS A 573 51.77 19.98 3.85
C LYS A 573 50.87 21.12 4.33
N THR A 574 49.93 21.54 3.49
CA THR A 574 49.01 22.64 3.75
C THR A 574 47.98 22.23 4.80
N ASP A 575 47.91 22.99 5.89
CA ASP A 575 46.86 22.80 6.89
C ASP A 575 45.49 23.20 6.34
N CYS A 576 44.65 22.19 6.13
CA CYS A 576 43.33 22.32 5.55
C CYS A 576 42.23 22.54 6.59
N LEU A 577 42.55 22.54 7.90
CA LEU A 577 41.56 22.55 8.97
C LEU A 577 40.56 23.71 8.85
N ALA A 578 41.07 24.94 8.68
CA ALA A 578 40.25 26.13 8.54
C ALA A 578 39.34 26.09 7.30
N ALA A 579 39.85 25.61 6.16
CA ALA A 579 39.09 25.48 4.93
C ALA A 579 37.98 24.43 5.05
N ILE A 580 38.25 23.31 5.73
CA ILE A 580 37.26 22.26 6.00
C ILE A 580 36.17 22.77 6.94
N HIS A 581 36.52 23.45 8.04
CA HIS A 581 35.52 24.05 8.93
C HIS A 581 34.69 25.11 8.20
N LYS A 582 35.29 25.94 7.35
CA LYS A 582 34.56 26.91 6.53
C LYS A 582 33.55 26.20 5.59
N ALA A 583 33.93 25.07 5.00
CA ALA A 583 33.02 24.26 4.19
C ALA A 583 31.85 23.73 5.01
N ILE A 584 32.12 23.21 6.22
CA ILE A 584 31.11 22.74 7.17
C ILE A 584 30.18 23.90 7.55
N SER A 585 30.71 25.07 7.89
CA SER A 585 29.92 26.26 8.23
C SER A 585 29.03 26.70 7.07
N GLN A 586 29.49 26.65 5.82
CA GLN A 586 28.67 27.01 4.65
C GLN A 586 27.50 26.03 4.45
N VAL A 587 27.73 24.72 4.58
CA VAL A 587 26.63 23.75 4.46
C VAL A 587 25.66 23.86 5.63
N VAL A 588 26.15 24.20 6.83
CA VAL A 588 25.32 24.45 8.03
C VAL A 588 24.53 25.75 7.91
N ALA A 589 25.09 26.81 7.32
CA ALA A 589 24.37 28.06 7.06
C ALA A 589 23.24 27.88 6.05
N ALA A 590 23.40 26.95 5.10
CA ALA A 590 22.34 26.47 4.22
C ALA A 590 21.40 25.42 4.90
N GLY A 591 21.69 25.12 6.17
CA GLY A 591 21.07 24.14 7.10
C GLY A 591 20.99 22.69 6.67
N GLY A 592 21.97 22.30 5.87
CA GLY A 592 22.29 20.91 5.59
C GLY A 592 22.94 20.79 4.24
N GLY A 593 23.84 19.82 4.11
CA GLY A 593 24.60 19.69 2.88
C GLY A 593 25.76 18.73 2.92
N THR A 594 26.46 18.65 1.79
CA THR A 594 27.63 17.80 1.59
C THR A 594 28.89 18.63 1.44
N VAL A 595 29.84 18.44 2.35
CA VAL A 595 31.23 18.85 2.18
C VAL A 595 31.95 17.76 1.38
N VAL A 596 32.55 18.17 0.27
CA VAL A 596 33.16 17.28 -0.71
C VAL A 596 34.68 17.43 -0.67
N PHE A 597 35.37 16.29 -0.50
CA PHE A 597 36.82 16.17 -0.62
C PHE A 597 37.14 15.53 -1.98
N PRO A 598 37.67 16.30 -2.95
CA PRO A 598 38.12 15.73 -4.22
C PRO A 598 39.21 14.67 -4.01
N PRO A 599 39.23 13.58 -4.81
CA PRO A 599 40.26 12.55 -4.73
C PRO A 599 41.65 13.14 -5.00
N ALA A 600 42.64 12.69 -4.24
CA ALA A 600 44.00 13.19 -4.34
C ALA A 600 45.02 12.11 -3.93
N LYS A 601 46.23 12.18 -4.49
CA LYS A 601 47.32 11.25 -4.15
C LYS A 601 47.97 11.56 -2.80
N GLN A 602 48.09 12.85 -2.46
CA GLN A 602 48.59 13.31 -1.17
C GLN A 602 47.40 13.64 -0.25
N PRO A 603 47.58 13.62 1.08
CA PRO A 603 46.48 13.86 2.01
C PRO A 603 46.15 15.34 2.16
N TYR A 604 44.90 15.63 2.54
CA TYR A 604 44.51 16.89 3.17
C TYR A 604 45.00 16.85 4.62
N LEU A 605 46.02 17.64 4.93
CA LEU A 605 46.58 17.67 6.28
C LEU A 605 45.69 18.51 7.20
N VAL A 606 45.48 18.07 8.45
CA VAL A 606 44.78 18.85 9.47
C VAL A 606 45.64 18.94 10.73
N SER A 607 45.84 20.16 11.24
CA SER A 607 46.62 20.41 12.46
C SER A 607 45.86 20.11 13.77
N GLY A 608 44.59 19.72 13.68
CA GLY A 608 43.72 19.43 14.81
C GLY A 608 42.38 18.84 14.38
N THR A 609 41.40 18.85 15.29
CA THR A 609 40.14 18.12 15.12
C THR A 609 39.18 18.78 14.12
N VAL A 610 38.71 18.02 13.14
CA VAL A 610 37.56 18.40 12.32
C VAL A 610 36.27 18.13 13.10
N VAL A 611 35.74 19.16 13.75
CA VAL A 611 34.54 19.06 14.60
C VAL A 611 33.26 19.30 13.80
N ILE A 612 32.26 18.43 13.97
CA ILE A 612 30.92 18.53 13.41
C ILE A 612 29.91 18.64 14.56
N ARG A 613 29.49 19.87 14.88
CA ARG A 613 28.51 20.16 15.97
C ARG A 613 27.08 20.39 15.50
N SER A 614 26.79 20.14 14.22
CA SER A 614 25.52 20.51 13.59
C SER A 614 24.92 19.36 12.78
N SER A 615 23.59 19.28 12.80
CA SER A 615 22.81 18.25 12.12
C SER A 615 22.83 18.40 10.59
N ASN A 616 22.49 17.33 9.86
CA ASN A 616 22.36 17.30 8.40
C ASN A 616 23.65 17.60 7.62
N VAL A 617 24.82 17.28 8.20
CA VAL A 617 26.13 17.46 7.55
C VAL A 617 26.63 16.14 7.00
N LYS A 618 27.06 16.13 5.74
CA LYS A 618 27.72 14.99 5.11
C LYS A 618 29.16 15.33 4.72
N LEU A 619 30.12 14.52 5.12
CA LEU A 619 31.48 14.52 4.56
C LEU A 619 31.60 13.39 3.53
N SER A 620 32.07 13.72 2.32
CA SER A 620 32.23 12.72 1.26
C SER A 620 33.54 12.91 0.49
N GLY A 621 34.32 11.83 0.34
CA GLY A 621 35.61 11.92 -0.33
C GLY A 621 36.21 10.59 -0.77
N LYS A 622 35.55 9.90 -1.71
CA LYS A 622 36.10 8.67 -2.29
C LYS A 622 37.47 8.93 -2.91
N GLY A 623 38.51 8.27 -2.39
CA GLY A 623 39.88 8.44 -2.86
C GLY A 623 40.58 9.70 -2.32
N ALA A 624 40.04 10.32 -1.26
CA ALA A 624 40.67 11.40 -0.52
C ALA A 624 41.08 10.92 0.87
N THR A 625 42.25 11.38 1.34
CA THR A 625 42.76 11.09 2.68
C THR A 625 42.77 12.37 3.51
N ILE A 626 42.18 12.33 4.71
CA ILE A 626 42.38 13.34 5.75
C ILE A 626 43.41 12.77 6.71
N LYS A 627 44.54 13.47 6.90
CA LYS A 627 45.63 13.02 7.75
C LYS A 627 45.91 14.05 8.84
N LEU A 628 46.04 13.59 10.09
CA LEU A 628 46.47 14.45 11.19
C LEU A 628 47.96 14.80 11.04
N ALA A 629 48.30 16.09 11.23
CA ALA A 629 49.67 16.58 11.19
C ALA A 629 50.56 15.92 12.26
N ASP A 630 51.87 15.93 12.03
CA ASP A 630 52.84 15.47 13.03
C ASP A 630 52.79 16.39 14.27
N GLY A 631 52.83 15.82 15.47
CA GLY A 631 52.77 16.56 16.75
C GLY A 631 51.45 17.27 17.06
N ALA A 632 50.38 17.04 16.29
CA ALA A 632 49.08 17.67 16.50
C ALA A 632 48.41 17.24 17.83
N ALA A 633 48.58 15.98 18.22
CA ALA A 633 48.17 15.47 19.52
C ALA A 633 49.37 15.50 20.48
N ASN A 634 49.37 16.48 21.40
CA ASN A 634 50.50 16.79 22.30
C ASN A 634 50.10 16.92 23.79
N GLY A 635 48.98 16.31 24.18
CA GLY A 635 48.48 16.27 25.56
C GLY A 635 49.22 15.26 26.47
N THR A 636 48.93 15.30 27.78
CA THR A 636 49.42 14.29 28.75
C THR A 636 48.25 13.55 29.43
N LYS A 637 48.50 12.32 29.90
CA LYS A 637 47.48 11.43 30.52
C LYS A 637 46.72 12.05 31.68
N ALA A 638 47.35 12.92 32.46
CA ALA A 638 46.79 13.45 33.71
C ALA A 638 45.71 14.54 33.54
N LYS A 639 45.48 15.05 32.32
CA LYS A 639 44.55 16.17 32.06
C LYS A 639 43.40 15.82 31.09
N ARG A 640 43.11 14.53 30.88
CA ARG A 640 42.25 14.08 29.77
C ARG A 640 40.75 14.13 30.08
N THR A 641 39.98 14.73 29.17
CA THR A 641 38.55 14.50 28.89
C THR A 641 38.39 14.26 27.37
N THR A 642 37.25 13.77 26.86
CA THR A 642 37.06 13.68 25.40
C THR A 642 37.25 15.05 24.73
N ASP A 643 36.81 16.11 25.39
CA ASP A 643 36.92 17.50 24.94
C ASP A 643 38.39 17.99 24.85
N SER A 644 39.30 17.37 25.60
CA SER A 644 40.73 17.71 25.59
C SER A 644 41.57 16.79 24.68
N GLN A 645 40.96 15.75 24.09
CA GLN A 645 41.62 14.85 23.14
C GLN A 645 41.59 15.43 21.72
N VAL A 646 42.54 14.98 20.89
CA VAL A 646 42.61 15.39 19.48
C VAL A 646 42.08 14.22 18.68
N HIS A 647 41.02 14.47 17.91
CA HIS A 647 40.42 13.47 17.03
C HIS A 647 40.72 13.89 15.60
N VAL A 648 40.68 12.97 14.63
CA VAL A 648 40.70 13.43 13.23
C VAL A 648 39.33 14.03 12.88
N LEU A 649 38.27 13.25 13.11
CA LEU A 649 36.88 13.67 12.94
C LEU A 649 36.10 13.49 14.25
N TRP A 650 35.35 14.50 14.66
CA TRP A 650 34.53 14.41 15.87
C TRP A 650 33.13 14.93 15.62
N VAL A 651 32.14 14.04 15.68
CA VAL A 651 30.71 14.36 15.65
C VAL A 651 30.23 14.46 17.08
N THR A 652 29.81 15.64 17.52
CA THR A 652 29.53 15.87 18.94
C THR A 652 28.34 16.80 19.16
N GLY A 653 27.36 16.29 19.88
CA GLY A 653 26.19 17.02 20.38
C GLY A 653 26.24 17.31 21.87
N LYS A 654 25.08 17.58 22.47
CA LYS A 654 24.89 17.68 23.92
C LYS A 654 23.82 16.67 24.36
N PRO A 655 23.79 16.22 25.63
CA PRO A 655 22.76 15.29 26.11
C PRO A 655 21.32 15.72 25.80
N ASN A 656 21.02 17.02 25.95
CA ASN A 656 19.69 17.58 25.66
C ASN A 656 19.54 18.12 24.22
N LYS A 657 20.59 18.00 23.39
CA LYS A 657 20.61 18.49 22.01
C LYS A 657 21.59 17.64 21.17
N PRO A 658 21.23 16.38 20.86
CA PRO A 658 22.06 15.53 20.03
C PRO A 658 22.20 16.07 18.61
N VAL A 659 23.28 15.71 17.93
CA VAL A 659 23.49 16.03 16.52
C VAL A 659 22.83 14.93 15.67
N HIS A 660 21.97 15.32 14.74
CA HIS A 660 21.18 14.38 13.94
C HIS A 660 21.68 14.28 12.50
N ARG A 661 21.58 13.09 11.88
CA ARG A 661 21.74 12.88 10.43
C ARG A 661 23.10 13.35 9.89
N VAL A 662 24.19 12.92 10.51
CA VAL A 662 25.55 13.13 10.00
C VAL A 662 26.01 11.91 9.21
N GLU A 663 26.64 12.09 8.06
CA GLU A 663 27.21 10.98 7.27
C GLU A 663 28.67 11.25 6.92
N ILE A 664 29.57 10.31 7.21
CA ILE A 664 30.97 10.30 6.78
C ILE A 664 31.12 9.16 5.77
N ARG A 665 31.51 9.45 4.52
CA ARG A 665 31.52 8.44 3.46
C ARG A 665 32.73 8.47 2.54
N GLY A 666 33.33 7.30 2.32
CA GLY A 666 34.32 7.05 1.27
C GLY A 666 35.72 7.60 1.55
N LEU A 667 35.94 8.23 2.70
CA LEU A 667 37.21 8.85 3.06
C LEU A 667 38.22 7.81 3.55
N THR A 668 39.50 8.12 3.39
CA THR A 668 40.54 7.56 4.25
C THR A 668 40.82 8.55 5.39
N VAL A 669 40.82 8.09 6.63
CA VAL A 669 41.10 8.88 7.83
C VAL A 669 42.35 8.33 8.49
N ASP A 670 43.41 9.13 8.50
CA ASP A 670 44.72 8.72 8.98
C ASP A 670 45.09 9.51 10.24
N ALA A 671 45.02 8.83 11.38
CA ALA A 671 45.28 9.42 12.69
C ALA A 671 46.77 9.60 12.98
N ASN A 672 47.67 8.98 12.19
CA ASN A 672 49.10 9.26 12.26
C ASN A 672 49.72 9.10 13.66
N ILE A 673 49.27 8.10 14.44
CA ILE A 673 49.63 7.93 15.87
C ILE A 673 51.14 7.91 16.13
N TYR A 674 51.93 7.29 15.26
CA TYR A 674 53.38 7.13 15.44
C TYR A 674 54.19 8.43 15.27
N ARG A 675 53.54 9.53 14.91
CA ARG A 675 54.14 10.87 14.78
C ARG A 675 53.51 11.88 15.74
N GLN A 676 52.74 11.40 16.72
CA GLN A 676 52.17 12.24 17.77
C GLN A 676 53.04 12.19 19.03
N ASP A 677 53.03 13.27 19.81
CA ASP A 677 53.76 13.34 21.08
C ASP A 677 52.98 12.66 22.22
N ASP A 678 51.64 12.64 22.13
CA ASP A 678 50.76 11.92 23.05
C ASP A 678 50.47 10.50 22.54
N TYR A 679 51.17 9.50 23.07
CA TYR A 679 51.01 8.10 22.65
C TYR A 679 49.59 7.51 22.80
N TYR A 680 48.70 8.14 23.59
CA TYR A 680 47.33 7.66 23.80
C TYR A 680 46.29 8.43 22.97
N ASN A 681 46.73 9.20 21.98
CA ASN A 681 45.91 10.13 21.20
C ASN A 681 46.55 10.26 19.81
N PRO A 682 45.85 9.96 18.71
CA PRO A 682 44.49 10.42 18.50
C PRO A 682 43.48 9.33 18.21
N ARG A 683 42.20 9.61 18.51
CA ARG A 683 41.09 8.82 17.98
C ARG A 683 40.81 9.25 16.55
N ALA A 684 40.49 8.32 15.65
CA ALA A 684 40.25 8.69 14.25
C ALA A 684 38.86 9.30 14.06
N ILE A 685 37.80 8.59 14.44
CA ILE A 685 36.42 9.08 14.34
C ILE A 685 35.72 8.87 15.67
N VAL A 686 35.18 9.94 16.24
CA VAL A 686 34.40 9.88 17.50
C VAL A 686 33.00 10.43 17.26
N VAL A 687 31.99 9.75 17.80
CA VAL A 687 30.58 10.16 17.77
C VAL A 687 30.03 10.18 19.19
N GLU A 688 29.75 11.36 19.73
CA GLU A 688 29.12 11.53 21.05
C GLU A 688 27.83 12.33 20.91
N HIS A 689 26.76 11.88 21.59
CA HIS A 689 25.41 12.43 21.45
C HIS A 689 24.99 12.56 19.98
N GLY A 690 25.37 11.57 19.16
CA GLY A 690 25.03 11.49 17.75
C GLY A 690 23.80 10.64 17.52
N HIS A 691 22.87 11.09 16.68
CA HIS A 691 21.67 10.34 16.35
C HIS A 691 21.50 10.21 14.83
N LEU A 692 21.27 9.00 14.31
CA LEU A 692 21.40 8.71 12.87
C LEU A 692 22.76 9.06 12.26
N VAL A 693 23.85 8.75 12.96
CA VAL A 693 25.18 8.94 12.37
C VAL A 693 25.52 7.73 11.50
N LYS A 694 25.99 7.99 10.28
CA LYS A 694 26.39 6.95 9.32
C LYS A 694 27.85 7.10 8.96
N VAL A 695 28.63 6.05 9.15
CA VAL A 695 30.02 5.98 8.67
C VAL A 695 30.09 4.85 7.64
N ARG A 696 30.43 5.16 6.39
CA ARG A 696 30.29 4.22 5.27
C ARG A 696 31.48 4.21 4.36
N ASP A 697 31.96 3.02 4.01
CA ASP A 697 33.05 2.84 3.05
C ASP A 697 34.32 3.64 3.45
N VAL A 698 34.59 3.77 4.77
CA VAL A 698 35.71 4.56 5.32
C VAL A 698 36.87 3.64 5.69
N THR A 699 38.09 4.02 5.32
CA THR A 699 39.32 3.35 5.78
C THR A 699 39.99 4.20 6.84
N ILE A 700 40.26 3.62 8.01
CA ILE A 700 40.89 4.26 9.15
C ILE A 700 42.29 3.67 9.32
N LEU A 701 43.29 4.54 9.40
CA LEU A 701 44.70 4.16 9.47
C LEU A 701 45.34 4.72 10.73
N ARG A 702 46.11 3.86 11.42
CA ARG A 702 47.05 4.24 12.48
C ARG A 702 46.44 5.09 13.60
N PRO A 703 45.28 4.72 14.19
CA PRO A 703 44.72 5.42 15.34
C PRO A 703 45.20 4.85 16.68
N PHE A 704 45.01 5.61 17.76
CA PHE A 704 44.97 5.02 19.09
C PHE A 704 43.65 4.25 19.28
N VAL A 705 42.51 4.92 19.04
CA VAL A 705 41.17 4.31 18.90
C VAL A 705 40.59 4.64 17.52
N GLY A 706 40.15 3.64 16.76
CA GLY A 706 39.73 3.83 15.37
C GLY A 706 38.41 4.58 15.22
N LEU A 707 37.29 3.89 15.47
CA LEU A 707 35.96 4.49 15.36
C LEU A 707 35.16 4.20 16.61
N ASP A 708 34.84 5.26 17.34
CA ASP A 708 34.10 5.23 18.60
C ASP A 708 32.71 5.84 18.43
N ILE A 709 31.68 5.02 18.70
CA ILE A 709 30.31 5.47 18.91
C ILE A 709 30.05 5.56 20.41
N GLY A 710 30.41 6.70 20.98
CA GLY A 710 30.41 6.99 22.41
C GLY A 710 29.11 7.58 22.96
N ALA A 711 29.20 8.11 24.18
CA ALA A 711 28.08 8.40 25.10
C ALA A 711 26.83 9.03 24.46
N GLY A 712 25.66 8.46 24.79
CA GLY A 712 24.35 9.02 24.44
C GLY A 712 24.05 9.05 22.94
N SER A 713 24.80 8.28 22.14
CA SER A 713 24.57 8.12 20.72
C SER A 713 23.50 7.06 20.44
N SER A 714 22.70 7.25 19.39
CA SER A 714 21.61 6.34 19.04
C SER A 714 21.38 6.16 17.55
N ASP A 715 20.99 4.95 17.16
CA ASP A 715 20.63 4.59 15.78
C ASP A 715 21.74 4.87 14.75
N CYS A 716 23.00 4.66 15.16
CA CYS A 716 24.16 4.83 14.30
C CYS A 716 24.47 3.55 13.50
N GLU A 717 25.02 3.72 12.31
CA GLU A 717 25.42 2.62 11.42
C GLU A 717 26.83 2.85 10.89
N VAL A 718 27.69 1.87 11.12
CA VAL A 718 29.02 1.76 10.53
C VAL A 718 28.96 0.62 9.51
N ARG A 719 29.24 0.91 8.23
CA ARG A 719 29.16 -0.10 7.15
C ARG A 719 30.36 -0.07 6.22
N GLY A 720 30.90 -1.21 5.84
CA GLY A 720 31.98 -1.28 4.84
C GLY A 720 33.26 -0.59 5.31
N CYS A 721 33.46 -0.44 6.61
CA CYS A 721 34.58 0.32 7.17
C CYS A 721 35.73 -0.60 7.52
N VAL A 722 36.96 -0.11 7.34
CA VAL A 722 38.18 -0.85 7.66
C VAL A 722 38.99 -0.05 8.67
N VAL A 723 39.47 -0.69 9.74
CA VAL A 723 40.45 -0.10 10.66
C VAL A 723 41.74 -0.91 10.56
N GLU A 724 42.86 -0.22 10.33
CA GLU A 724 44.18 -0.82 10.14
C GLU A 724 45.24 -0.19 11.05
N ASP A 725 46.07 -1.04 11.66
CA ASP A 725 47.24 -0.68 12.48
C ASP A 725 46.94 0.24 13.68
N TRP A 726 45.94 -0.10 14.50
CA TRP A 726 45.60 0.63 15.73
C TRP A 726 46.43 0.19 16.95
N LEU A 727 46.38 0.96 18.05
CA LEU A 727 47.09 0.64 19.30
C LEU A 727 46.19 0.14 20.43
N GLU A 728 45.10 0.84 20.74
CA GLU A 728 44.14 0.42 21.78
C GLU A 728 43.00 -0.32 21.10
N ASP A 729 41.96 0.40 20.64
CA ASP A 729 40.75 -0.21 20.10
C ASP A 729 40.47 0.10 18.63
N GLY A 730 40.00 -0.90 17.89
CA GLY A 730 39.69 -0.78 16.47
C GLY A 730 38.37 -0.04 16.27
N PHE A 731 37.28 -0.75 16.56
CA PHE A 731 35.93 -0.20 16.65
C PHE A 731 35.49 -0.20 18.11
N ASP A 732 34.74 0.82 18.50
CA ASP A 732 34.29 1.04 19.87
C ASP A 732 32.82 1.49 19.88
N ALA A 733 32.05 0.97 20.83
CA ALA A 733 30.72 1.41 21.18
C ALA A 733 30.60 1.46 22.70
N SER A 734 30.55 2.67 23.25
CA SER A 734 30.59 2.91 24.69
C SER A 734 29.46 3.84 25.15
N GLY A 735 28.93 3.60 26.36
CA GLY A 735 28.08 4.56 27.06
C GLY A 735 28.87 5.54 27.96
N ASP A 736 30.20 5.38 28.05
CA ASP A 736 31.13 6.19 28.86
C ASP A 736 30.64 6.40 30.30
N ALA A 737 30.36 5.30 31.00
CA ALA A 737 29.94 5.32 32.40
C ALA A 737 30.98 5.98 33.31
N ASP A 738 32.28 5.82 33.00
CA ASP A 738 33.45 6.44 33.64
C ASP A 738 33.43 7.98 33.65
N LYS A 739 32.62 8.60 32.78
CA LYS A 739 32.42 10.06 32.73
C LYS A 739 31.23 10.55 33.56
N GLY A 740 30.56 9.67 34.31
CA GLY A 740 29.38 10.01 35.11
C GLY A 740 28.16 10.46 34.29
N SER A 741 28.15 10.13 32.99
CA SER A 741 27.19 10.66 32.01
C SER A 741 25.76 10.12 32.21
N GLY A 742 25.63 8.90 32.75
CA GLY A 742 24.36 8.16 32.79
C GLY A 742 23.73 7.96 31.41
N ALA A 743 24.47 8.20 30.33
CA ALA A 743 23.97 8.28 28.98
C ALA A 743 23.96 6.89 28.33
N ILE A 744 22.79 6.46 27.85
CA ILE A 744 22.64 5.16 27.19
C ILE A 744 22.98 5.31 25.70
N THR A 745 23.98 4.58 25.24
CA THR A 745 24.28 4.43 23.81
C THR A 745 23.52 3.24 23.25
N THR A 746 22.73 3.41 22.18
CA THR A 746 21.78 2.34 21.75
C THR A 746 21.54 2.21 20.26
N ASN A 747 21.18 1.00 19.80
CA ASN A 747 20.85 0.69 18.41
C ASN A 747 22.02 0.93 17.44
N ILE A 748 23.22 0.49 17.80
CA ILE A 748 24.41 0.66 16.98
C ILE A 748 24.63 -0.57 16.11
N ARG A 749 24.89 -0.37 14.82
CA ARG A 749 25.09 -1.46 13.85
C ARG A 749 26.43 -1.33 13.14
N PHE A 750 27.31 -2.31 13.31
CA PHE A 750 28.50 -2.53 12.50
C PHE A 750 28.16 -3.61 11.47
N ILE A 751 28.31 -3.32 10.18
CA ILE A 751 27.94 -4.22 9.09
C ILE A 751 29.09 -4.28 8.09
N ASP A 752 29.59 -5.47 7.76
CA ASP A 752 30.68 -5.62 6.79
C ASP A 752 31.90 -4.73 7.13
N CYS A 753 32.30 -4.75 8.40
CA CYS A 753 33.41 -3.95 8.92
C CYS A 753 34.60 -4.84 9.28
N HIS A 754 35.83 -4.35 9.05
CA HIS A 754 37.03 -5.17 9.16
C HIS A 754 38.12 -4.46 9.95
N ALA A 755 38.50 -5.03 11.09
CA ALA A 755 39.65 -4.62 11.87
C ALA A 755 40.82 -5.55 11.54
N ARG A 756 41.90 -5.02 10.96
CA ARG A 756 43.01 -5.87 10.50
C ARG A 756 44.41 -5.29 10.67
N ASN A 757 45.40 -6.18 10.62
CA ASN A 757 46.83 -5.86 10.54
C ASN A 757 47.29 -4.87 11.63
N ALA A 758 47.04 -5.21 12.89
CA ALA A 758 47.46 -4.42 14.05
C ALA A 758 48.42 -5.23 14.94
N PRO A 759 49.68 -5.45 14.50
CA PRO A 759 50.63 -6.27 15.23
C PRO A 759 51.09 -5.68 16.56
N LYS A 760 50.90 -4.37 16.75
CA LYS A 760 51.25 -3.64 17.97
C LYS A 760 50.06 -3.39 18.89
N SER A 761 48.83 -3.67 18.46
CA SER A 761 47.65 -3.46 19.29
C SER A 761 47.66 -4.40 20.48
N THR A 762 47.35 -3.87 21.66
CA THR A 762 47.11 -4.63 22.89
C THR A 762 45.66 -4.59 23.37
N GLY A 763 44.83 -3.73 22.77
CA GLY A 763 43.41 -3.61 23.09
C GLY A 763 42.53 -4.49 22.20
N ASN A 764 41.31 -4.02 21.92
CA ASN A 764 40.25 -4.80 21.31
C ASN A 764 40.01 -4.41 19.86
N ALA A 765 39.76 -5.38 18.98
CA ALA A 765 39.29 -5.05 17.63
C ALA A 765 37.86 -4.46 17.66
N TRP A 766 37.03 -4.96 18.59
CA TRP A 766 35.75 -4.38 19.00
C TRP A 766 35.69 -4.25 20.53
N GLU A 767 35.63 -3.03 21.03
CA GLU A 767 35.25 -2.71 22.42
C GLU A 767 33.73 -2.40 22.44
N ILE A 768 32.96 -3.04 23.33
CA ILE A 768 31.53 -2.79 23.51
C ILE A 768 31.26 -2.73 25.01
N GLU A 769 31.02 -1.53 25.53
CA GLU A 769 31.11 -1.31 26.97
C GLU A 769 30.19 -0.25 27.58
N ASP A 770 30.11 -0.28 28.91
CA ASP A 770 29.67 0.85 29.74
C ASP A 770 28.27 1.41 29.44
N GLY A 771 27.25 0.55 29.36
CA GLY A 771 25.84 0.97 29.31
C GLY A 771 25.25 1.05 27.91
N VAL A 772 25.74 0.19 27.01
CA VAL A 772 25.25 0.10 25.64
C VAL A 772 24.10 -0.90 25.48
N ARG A 773 23.18 -0.63 24.55
CA ARG A 773 22.01 -1.51 24.27
C ARG A 773 21.79 -1.74 22.79
N HIS A 774 21.35 -2.94 22.41
CA HIS A 774 20.94 -3.27 21.04
C HIS A 774 22.06 -3.08 20.01
N ILE A 775 23.25 -3.61 20.32
CA ILE A 775 24.41 -3.52 19.45
C ILE A 775 24.41 -4.72 18.49
N ARG A 776 24.63 -4.49 17.20
CA ARG A 776 24.75 -5.57 16.21
C ARG A 776 26.05 -5.44 15.45
N VAL A 777 26.85 -6.49 15.45
CA VAL A 777 28.05 -6.64 14.62
C VAL A 777 27.76 -7.77 13.64
N VAL A 778 27.67 -7.44 12.36
CA VAL A 778 27.14 -8.32 11.31
C VAL A 778 28.15 -8.42 10.16
N ASP A 779 28.51 -9.63 9.77
CA ASP A 779 29.41 -9.92 8.65
C ASP A 779 30.78 -9.22 8.74
N CYS A 780 31.25 -9.00 9.97
CA CYS A 780 32.51 -8.30 10.25
C CYS A 780 33.69 -9.26 10.41
N SER A 781 34.93 -8.75 10.37
CA SER A 781 36.11 -9.58 10.63
C SER A 781 37.21 -8.91 11.45
N VAL A 782 37.94 -9.75 12.18
CA VAL A 782 39.20 -9.42 12.85
C VAL A 782 40.29 -10.29 12.26
N THR A 783 41.37 -9.68 11.74
CA THR A 783 42.44 -10.44 11.08
C THR A 783 43.82 -9.91 11.42
N ASN A 784 44.75 -10.77 11.84
CA ASN A 784 46.16 -10.43 12.08
C ASN A 784 46.34 -9.38 13.19
N VAL A 785 45.90 -9.74 14.40
CA VAL A 785 46.01 -8.95 15.65
C VAL A 785 46.69 -9.81 16.73
N PRO A 786 47.98 -10.17 16.56
CA PRO A 786 48.66 -11.19 17.35
C PRO A 786 48.87 -10.86 18.84
N ARG A 787 48.64 -9.61 19.28
CA ARG A 787 48.83 -9.18 20.67
C ARG A 787 47.54 -8.66 21.34
N GLY A 788 46.51 -8.37 20.56
CA GLY A 788 45.23 -7.84 21.04
C GLY A 788 44.12 -8.89 21.04
N ASN A 789 42.92 -8.47 21.43
CA ASN A 789 41.73 -9.32 21.45
C ASN A 789 40.80 -8.99 20.28
N ALA A 790 39.88 -9.91 19.96
CA ALA A 790 38.87 -9.65 18.93
C ALA A 790 37.67 -8.87 19.50
N PHE A 791 37.08 -9.29 20.62
CA PHE A 791 35.97 -8.57 21.27
C PHE A 791 36.18 -8.44 22.79
N GLY A 792 36.05 -7.23 23.31
CA GLY A 792 35.91 -6.92 24.74
C GLY A 792 34.49 -6.45 25.05
N LEU A 793 33.74 -7.23 25.84
CA LEU A 793 32.34 -6.93 26.21
C LEU A 793 32.22 -6.70 27.73
N ARG A 794 32.45 -5.50 28.22
CA ARG A 794 32.65 -5.26 29.67
C ARG A 794 31.94 -4.02 30.19
N ASN A 795 31.77 -3.92 31.50
CA ASN A 795 31.47 -2.66 32.17
C ASN A 795 32.60 -2.33 33.15
N HIS A 796 33.17 -1.13 33.04
CA HIS A 796 34.26 -0.65 33.88
C HIS A 796 33.79 -0.16 35.25
N TRP A 797 32.59 0.42 35.35
CA TRP A 797 32.09 1.00 36.59
C TRP A 797 31.32 -0.03 37.43
N LYS A 798 31.80 -0.32 38.65
CA LYS A 798 31.19 -1.30 39.57
C LYS A 798 30.28 -0.71 40.66
N ASP A 799 30.42 0.60 40.96
CA ASP A 799 29.86 1.23 42.17
C ASP A 799 28.85 2.37 41.91
N GLY A 800 28.05 2.31 40.83
CA GLY A 800 27.06 3.35 40.49
C GLY A 800 25.80 2.79 39.79
N PRO A 801 24.73 3.59 39.60
CA PRO A 801 23.49 3.17 38.93
C PRO A 801 23.69 3.10 37.40
N VAL A 802 24.82 2.55 36.96
CA VAL A 802 25.18 2.40 35.56
C VAL A 802 24.41 1.23 35.01
N ASP A 803 23.75 1.49 33.90
CA ASP A 803 22.99 0.50 33.19
C ASP A 803 23.91 -0.58 32.60
N ILE A 804 23.52 -1.85 32.72
CA ILE A 804 24.34 -2.97 32.24
C ILE A 804 24.23 -3.05 30.71
N SER A 805 25.39 -3.16 30.05
CA SER A 805 25.47 -3.43 28.61
C SER A 805 24.70 -4.71 28.25
N ARG A 806 23.77 -4.63 27.29
CA ARG A 806 22.85 -5.73 26.96
C ARG A 806 22.42 -5.74 25.49
N ASP A 807 21.81 -6.85 25.07
CA ASP A 807 21.28 -7.03 23.71
C ASP A 807 22.34 -6.86 22.61
N ILE A 808 23.50 -7.47 22.83
CA ILE A 808 24.63 -7.47 21.88
C ILE A 808 24.52 -8.71 21.00
N GLN A 809 24.51 -8.51 19.68
CA GLN A 809 24.45 -9.57 18.69
C GLN A 809 25.70 -9.54 17.81
N LEU A 810 26.45 -10.64 17.82
CA LEU A 810 27.53 -10.89 16.87
C LEU A 810 27.06 -11.94 15.87
N ARG A 811 27.14 -11.65 14.57
CA ARG A 811 26.61 -12.52 13.53
C ARG A 811 27.48 -12.49 12.29
N GLY A 812 27.86 -13.65 11.75
CA GLY A 812 28.76 -13.72 10.60
C GLY A 812 30.17 -13.18 10.86
N VAL A 813 30.60 -13.12 12.13
CA VAL A 813 31.90 -12.55 12.50
C VAL A 813 33.02 -13.56 12.30
N ARG A 814 34.07 -13.17 11.56
CA ARG A 814 35.27 -13.99 11.32
C ARG A 814 36.46 -13.49 12.13
N ILE A 815 37.11 -14.36 12.88
CA ILE A 815 38.30 -14.02 13.69
C ILE A 815 39.46 -14.92 13.25
N GLU A 816 40.55 -14.30 12.78
CA GLU A 816 41.73 -15.00 12.28
C GLU A 816 43.02 -14.38 12.80
N LYS A 817 43.94 -15.21 13.32
CA LYS A 817 45.28 -14.78 13.78
C LYS A 817 45.22 -13.66 14.85
N VAL A 818 44.44 -13.90 15.89
CA VAL A 818 44.31 -13.02 17.06
C VAL A 818 44.94 -13.72 18.27
N GLY A 819 45.79 -13.02 19.04
CA GLY A 819 46.64 -13.66 20.05
C GLY A 819 46.29 -13.39 21.52
N GLY A 820 45.38 -12.45 21.82
CA GLY A 820 44.94 -12.13 23.18
C GLY A 820 44.12 -13.24 23.87
N LYS A 821 43.80 -13.04 25.16
CA LYS A 821 43.08 -14.03 26.00
C LYS A 821 41.62 -14.15 25.53
N TYR A 822 41.35 -15.20 24.74
CA TYR A 822 40.03 -15.58 24.24
C TYR A 822 39.45 -14.59 23.21
N GLY A 823 39.01 -15.07 22.05
CA GLY A 823 38.48 -14.22 20.97
C GLY A 823 37.30 -13.31 21.37
N ILE A 824 36.65 -13.59 22.50
CA ILE A 824 35.63 -12.76 23.13
C ILE A 824 35.80 -12.92 24.65
N TYR A 825 35.88 -11.82 25.40
CA TYR A 825 35.78 -11.87 26.87
C TYR A 825 34.73 -10.89 27.38
N SER A 826 34.14 -11.22 28.52
CA SER A 826 33.14 -10.37 29.19
C SER A 826 33.42 -10.30 30.69
N HIS A 827 33.27 -9.11 31.27
CA HIS A 827 33.48 -8.81 32.68
C HIS A 827 32.26 -8.17 33.32
#